data_AF-A0A1F3SS97-F1
#
_entry.id   AF-A0A1F3SS97-F1
#
_cell.length_a   1.000
_cell.length_b   1.000
_cell.length_c   1.000
_cell.angle_alpha   90.00
_cell.angle_beta   90.00
_cell.angle_gamma   90.00
#
_symmetry.space_group_name_H-M   'P 1'
#
loop_
_entity.id
_entity.type
_entity.pdbx_description
1 polymer ?
#
loop_
_entity_poly.entity_id
_entity_poly.type
_entity_poly.pdbx_seq_one_letter_code
_entity_poly.pdbx_strand_id
1 'polypeptide(L)'
;MSKTSKRVHTILKACGLAGLFGIISTSAFAELGNAILIGKVPGRYLTGKAINKSYLSKVIIENGIIKEVTPITKSEIAGIQSGAQVPVVVLGQAAKDKFDVIYPGLFDLHNHTKQNMLPLWGEAHGQFANRFEWRDWSHYTEAVSQNMNPWIKDYGTVVECAAFRWSELQAMVLGTTYLQGPSSCVSNFAIHHVEGGDGFLYDKKNAAGEPVIAKLNVQAPTDVVDPDSFTFIWAEVKPLVDKGDSFSKALQKVLFNKCPSLKEPIEKAYKTQTEALTAKRDAAKAQLDKKRDAKTMAALEIAEYELKREVMMDKEVLKIITDKPLLEKSCSDVHPKFLRYMSFFHPTIAGKIYYINHPHHSSIIGHLTEGRRIDPYNQVEFDLLRIIGLDQKNVNLIHAVGINNAGLKHMAKQGMGIIWSPFSNFLLYGQTADIAAAHKAGVMLALGSDWTPTGSKSVLEELKIARNYLKQEGMNKIFTDEYLYRMVTENPAKMINQLEEKAGDGHHGAGKVVADAVASIIVVKENKADPHTNLVTATAGDINLVVITGSPLYGNVKYLKSFNPEIPFEVLPRYFKGLNELVLKDSTGAVTGVSDVLPLRASGEEPGKILIKIASSDFLRELEGSDQCKFSEQKGLVNQDSLANNSNSSKPAAKDNLVALKKETGLNLDRASDIQKLLGALLLTQGKNLNGEGTLERAISYMPSLFSCNDSAYSARFAKFMSDSKTKADEYKANKEFRIQFRKDAQDKIDEYNKTHAASPRMSNPEKMAKDYGLEYDSHEGVYGY
;
A
#
# COMPACT_ATOMS: atom_id res chain seq x y z
N MET A 1 36.58 29.77 28.33
CA MET A 1 36.55 29.57 29.80
C MET A 1 35.51 30.50 30.41
N SER A 2 34.90 30.13 31.55
CA SER A 2 33.76 30.82 32.22
C SER A 2 34.16 32.12 32.96
N LYS A 3 33.33 33.02 33.53
CA LYS A 3 31.93 33.11 34.07
C LYS A 3 31.35 34.51 33.69
N THR A 4 30.14 35.01 33.97
CA THR A 4 29.27 35.12 35.19
C THR A 4 27.86 35.57 34.73
N SER A 5 26.72 35.01 35.16
CA SER A 5 26.00 35.12 36.46
C SER A 5 24.95 36.26 36.59
N LYS A 6 23.68 35.83 36.54
CA LYS A 6 22.36 36.46 36.76
C LYS A 6 22.18 37.55 37.85
N ARG A 7 21.20 38.44 37.59
CA ARG A 7 20.28 39.21 38.50
C ARG A 7 18.97 39.50 37.71
N VAL A 8 17.77 39.80 38.22
CA VAL A 8 17.08 39.78 39.55
C VAL A 8 15.54 39.74 39.27
N HIS A 9 14.68 39.63 40.30
CA HIS A 9 13.26 39.25 40.25
C HIS A 9 12.26 40.39 40.64
N THR A 10 11.02 40.35 40.10
CA THR A 10 9.76 41.04 40.55
C THR A 10 9.75 42.61 40.60
N ILE A 11 8.66 43.40 40.83
CA ILE A 11 7.28 43.16 41.34
C ILE A 11 6.21 44.21 40.85
N LEU A 12 4.92 43.79 40.75
CA LEU A 12 3.61 44.52 40.80
C LEU A 12 3.09 45.59 39.79
N LYS A 13 1.74 45.65 39.75
CA LYS A 13 0.79 46.37 38.87
C LYS A 13 0.40 47.78 39.36
N ALA A 14 -0.04 48.66 38.44
CA ALA A 14 -1.08 49.68 38.71
C ALA A 14 -1.83 50.12 37.41
N CYS A 15 -3.09 50.56 37.56
CA CYS A 15 -4.13 50.80 36.54
C CYS A 15 -3.85 51.79 35.38
N GLY A 16 -4.60 51.64 34.26
CA GLY A 16 -4.80 52.73 33.27
C GLY A 16 -5.38 52.28 31.92
N LEU A 17 -6.59 52.73 31.56
CA LEU A 17 -7.40 52.33 30.39
C LEU A 17 -6.83 52.64 28.99
N ALA A 18 -7.31 51.83 28.02
CA ALA A 18 -7.66 52.14 26.62
C ALA A 18 -6.56 52.31 25.54
N GLY A 19 -6.74 51.60 24.40
CA GLY A 19 -6.01 51.83 23.15
C GLY A 19 -5.89 50.59 22.26
N LEU A 20 -6.46 50.66 21.06
CA LEU A 20 -6.57 49.63 20.01
C LEU A 20 -5.25 48.91 19.59
N PHE A 21 -5.43 47.85 18.79
CA PHE A 21 -4.39 47.07 18.06
C PHE A 21 -3.53 46.10 18.89
N GLY A 22 -4.20 45.18 19.57
CA GLY A 22 -3.64 43.85 19.80
C GLY A 22 -3.55 43.10 18.47
N ILE A 23 -2.34 42.99 17.92
CA ILE A 23 -2.04 42.10 16.78
C ILE A 23 -2.38 40.68 17.20
N ILE A 24 -3.41 40.09 16.57
CA ILE A 24 -3.72 38.67 16.76
C ILE A 24 -2.55 37.88 16.18
N SER A 25 -1.77 37.27 17.06
CA SER A 25 -0.75 36.30 16.69
C SER A 25 -1.44 35.10 16.05
N THR A 26 -1.37 35.01 14.72
CA THR A 26 -1.92 33.92 13.93
C THR A 26 -1.05 32.67 14.09
N SER A 27 -1.24 31.97 15.20
CA SER A 27 -0.62 30.66 15.48
C SER A 27 -1.62 29.70 16.14
N ALA A 28 -2.89 29.78 15.73
CA ALA A 28 -4.00 28.97 16.21
C ALA A 28 -4.49 27.95 15.16
N PHE A 29 -3.56 27.31 14.44
CA PHE A 29 -3.83 26.24 13.48
C PHE A 29 -3.31 24.90 14.00
N ALA A 30 -3.80 24.46 15.18
CA ALA A 30 -3.31 23.25 15.85
C ALA A 30 -4.35 22.49 16.71
N GLU A 31 -5.66 22.81 16.65
CA GLU A 31 -6.73 21.97 17.23
C GLU A 31 -7.49 21.17 16.15
N LEU A 32 -6.75 20.65 15.17
CA LEU A 32 -7.29 19.73 14.17
C LEU A 32 -7.47 18.34 14.81
N GLY A 33 -8.72 17.86 14.88
CA GLY A 33 -9.04 16.55 15.46
C GLY A 33 -10.25 16.51 16.39
N ASN A 34 -10.91 17.64 16.67
CA ASN A 34 -12.13 17.73 17.49
C ASN A 34 -13.34 18.15 16.64
N ALA A 35 -14.42 17.37 16.62
CA ALA A 35 -15.66 17.70 15.91
C ALA A 35 -16.85 16.84 16.38
N ILE A 36 -18.08 17.34 16.15
CA ILE A 36 -19.29 16.52 16.21
C ILE A 36 -19.83 16.36 14.79
N LEU A 37 -19.91 15.12 14.30
CA LEU A 37 -20.52 14.82 13.00
C LEU A 37 -21.96 14.34 13.20
N ILE A 38 -22.88 14.92 12.43
CA ILE A 38 -24.29 14.50 12.40
C ILE A 38 -24.56 13.93 11.01
N GLY A 39 -24.73 12.60 10.95
CA GLY A 39 -24.95 11.87 9.70
C GLY A 39 -25.54 10.50 10.00
N LYS A 40 -25.75 9.69 8.97
CA LYS A 40 -26.22 8.32 9.16
C LYS A 40 -25.05 7.38 9.47
N VAL A 41 -25.21 6.46 10.40
CA VAL A 41 -24.23 5.40 10.69
C VAL A 41 -24.86 4.02 10.38
N PRO A 42 -24.14 3.08 9.76
CA PRO A 42 -24.60 1.71 9.56
C PRO A 42 -24.96 1.03 10.88
N GLY A 43 -26.11 0.34 10.93
CA GLY A 43 -26.57 -0.40 12.11
C GLY A 43 -25.59 -1.48 12.60
N ARG A 44 -24.60 -1.87 11.78
CA ARG A 44 -23.43 -2.67 12.16
C ARG A 44 -22.73 -2.20 13.43
N TYR A 45 -22.65 -0.87 13.59
CA TYR A 45 -21.89 -0.21 14.65
C TYR A 45 -22.76 0.33 15.78
N LEU A 46 -24.05 -0.04 15.79
CA LEU A 46 -25.04 0.50 16.71
C LEU A 46 -25.77 -0.65 17.42
N THR A 47 -25.61 -0.72 18.76
CA THR A 47 -26.20 -1.78 19.58
C THR A 47 -27.71 -1.90 19.37
N GLY A 48 -28.19 -3.12 19.10
CA GLY A 48 -29.61 -3.42 18.91
C GLY A 48 -30.23 -2.87 17.60
N LYS A 49 -29.42 -2.44 16.62
CA LYS A 49 -29.90 -1.96 15.32
C LYS A 49 -29.76 -3.01 14.22
N ALA A 50 -30.56 -2.86 13.16
CA ALA A 50 -30.52 -3.78 12.02
C ALA A 50 -29.29 -3.51 11.17
N ILE A 51 -28.48 -4.55 10.94
CA ILE A 51 -27.18 -4.44 10.25
C ILE A 51 -27.28 -3.84 8.84
N ASN A 52 -28.40 -4.05 8.15
CA ASN A 52 -28.68 -3.65 6.77
C ASN A 52 -29.45 -2.31 6.66
N LYS A 53 -29.45 -1.50 7.73
CA LYS A 53 -30.05 -0.16 7.75
C LYS A 53 -29.05 0.86 8.26
N SER A 54 -29.23 2.10 7.84
CA SER A 54 -28.50 3.27 8.33
C SER A 54 -29.38 4.07 9.31
N TYR A 55 -28.80 4.69 10.33
CA TYR A 55 -29.53 5.43 11.37
C TYR A 55 -28.88 6.79 11.60
N LEU A 56 -29.70 7.86 11.61
CA LEU A 56 -29.23 9.20 11.94
C LEU A 56 -28.59 9.17 13.34
N SER A 57 -27.35 9.65 13.44
CA SER A 57 -26.51 9.51 14.62
C SER A 57 -25.61 10.74 14.79
N LYS A 58 -25.24 10.99 16.05
CA LYS A 58 -24.19 11.91 16.48
C LYS A 58 -22.91 11.09 16.66
N VAL A 59 -21.82 11.50 16.02
CA VAL A 59 -20.47 10.96 16.23
C VAL A 59 -19.63 12.06 16.87
N ILE A 60 -19.14 11.86 18.09
CA ILE A 60 -18.22 12.79 18.75
C ILE A 60 -16.80 12.32 18.49
N ILE A 61 -15.95 13.22 17.99
CA ILE A 61 -14.52 13.01 17.77
C ILE A 61 -13.75 13.95 18.69
N GLU A 62 -12.81 13.41 19.47
CA GLU A 62 -11.87 14.16 20.29
C GLU A 62 -10.45 13.62 20.11
N ASN A 63 -9.50 14.52 19.81
CA ASN A 63 -8.08 14.22 19.58
C ASN A 63 -7.89 13.09 18.54
N GLY A 64 -8.73 13.11 17.49
CA GLY A 64 -8.70 12.10 16.42
C GLY A 64 -9.29 10.74 16.78
N ILE A 65 -9.96 10.60 17.93
CA ILE A 65 -10.62 9.37 18.39
C ILE A 65 -12.12 9.57 18.49
N ILE A 66 -12.89 8.59 18.03
CA ILE A 66 -14.34 8.55 18.19
C ILE A 66 -14.65 8.27 19.67
N LYS A 67 -15.29 9.21 20.37
CA LYS A 67 -15.68 9.07 21.78
C LYS A 67 -17.08 8.54 21.97
N GLU A 68 -17.98 8.86 21.06
CA GLU A 68 -19.39 8.51 21.18
C GLU A 68 -19.98 8.30 19.78
N VAL A 69 -20.82 7.27 19.63
CA VAL A 69 -21.64 7.02 18.43
C VAL A 69 -23.06 6.70 18.87
N THR A 70 -23.94 7.70 18.83
CA THR A 70 -25.29 7.61 19.41
C THR A 70 -26.36 7.94 18.38
N PRO A 71 -27.38 7.08 18.16
CA PRO A 71 -28.52 7.41 17.32
C PRO A 71 -29.30 8.61 17.87
N ILE A 72 -29.70 9.53 17.00
CA ILE A 72 -30.46 10.74 17.38
C ILE A 72 -31.69 10.94 16.47
N THR A 73 -32.63 11.77 16.92
CA THR A 73 -33.71 12.31 16.11
C THR A 73 -33.32 13.63 15.44
N LYS A 74 -34.05 13.99 14.38
CA LYS A 74 -33.87 15.27 13.67
C LYS A 74 -34.07 16.49 14.58
N SER A 75 -34.98 16.40 15.54
CA SER A 75 -35.30 17.46 16.51
C SER A 75 -34.12 17.83 17.41
N GLU A 76 -33.22 16.88 17.69
CA GLU A 76 -32.07 17.10 18.58
C GLU A 76 -30.94 17.90 17.92
N ILE A 77 -30.89 17.96 16.58
CA ILE A 77 -29.81 18.59 15.81
C ILE A 77 -29.60 20.06 16.24
N ALA A 78 -30.68 20.84 16.34
CA ALA A 78 -30.60 22.26 16.72
C ALA A 78 -30.06 22.45 18.14
N GLY A 79 -30.46 21.56 19.07
CA GLY A 79 -29.94 21.54 20.44
C GLY A 79 -28.44 21.25 20.46
N ILE A 80 -28.00 20.21 19.76
CA ILE A 80 -26.58 19.84 19.63
C ILE A 80 -25.77 21.00 19.05
N GLN A 81 -26.25 21.64 17.97
CA GLN A 81 -25.57 22.80 17.37
C GLN A 81 -25.46 23.99 18.32
N SER A 82 -26.48 24.26 19.14
CA SER A 82 -26.48 25.38 20.10
C SER A 82 -25.63 25.15 21.35
N GLY A 83 -25.42 23.88 21.75
CA GLY A 83 -24.69 23.52 22.97
C GLY A 83 -23.24 23.08 22.75
N ALA A 84 -22.80 22.89 21.52
CA ALA A 84 -21.45 22.42 21.21
C ALA A 84 -20.39 23.52 21.35
N GLN A 85 -19.24 23.16 21.92
CA GLN A 85 -18.04 23.99 21.98
C GLN A 85 -17.03 23.68 20.86
N VAL A 86 -17.32 22.67 20.05
CA VAL A 86 -16.51 22.20 18.90
C VAL A 86 -17.35 22.28 17.62
N PRO A 87 -16.74 22.30 16.42
CA PRO A 87 -17.47 22.35 15.16
C PRO A 87 -18.51 21.22 15.01
N VAL A 88 -19.74 21.57 14.64
CA VAL A 88 -20.83 20.61 14.38
C VAL A 88 -21.11 20.52 12.88
N VAL A 89 -20.73 19.40 12.28
CA VAL A 89 -20.83 19.19 10.83
C VAL A 89 -22.04 18.32 10.51
N VAL A 90 -23.06 18.95 9.92
CA VAL A 90 -24.28 18.27 9.48
C VAL A 90 -24.10 17.73 8.06
N LEU A 91 -23.95 16.41 7.97
CA LEU A 91 -23.64 15.68 6.74
C LEU A 91 -24.93 15.38 5.96
N GLY A 92 -25.35 16.34 5.15
CA GLY A 92 -26.40 16.16 4.15
C GLY A 92 -27.13 17.45 3.81
N GLN A 93 -28.45 17.35 3.72
CA GLN A 93 -29.41 18.45 3.63
C GLN A 93 -30.54 18.19 4.64
N ALA A 94 -30.27 18.44 5.93
CA ALA A 94 -31.20 18.15 7.04
C ALA A 94 -32.60 18.75 6.84
N ALA A 95 -32.70 19.95 6.25
CA ALA A 95 -33.97 20.59 5.88
C ALA A 95 -34.85 19.71 4.98
N LYS A 96 -34.23 18.91 4.09
CA LYS A 96 -34.91 17.98 3.17
C LYS A 96 -34.96 16.53 3.67
N ASP A 97 -34.57 16.30 4.92
CA ASP A 97 -34.47 14.97 5.55
C ASP A 97 -33.54 13.99 4.83
N LYS A 98 -32.49 14.51 4.19
CA LYS A 98 -31.47 13.73 3.49
C LYS A 98 -30.15 13.85 4.22
N PHE A 99 -29.55 12.72 4.57
CA PHE A 99 -28.29 12.64 5.31
C PHE A 99 -27.36 11.67 4.60
N ASP A 100 -26.07 12.02 4.53
CA ASP A 100 -25.02 11.14 4.03
C ASP A 100 -24.64 10.11 5.10
N VAL A 101 -24.00 9.01 4.69
CA VAL A 101 -23.65 7.89 5.58
C VAL A 101 -22.16 7.91 5.91
N ILE A 102 -21.83 7.81 7.19
CA ILE A 102 -20.49 7.75 7.76
C ILE A 102 -20.03 6.29 7.82
N TYR A 103 -18.87 5.99 7.23
CA TYR A 103 -18.24 4.67 7.22
C TYR A 103 -16.81 4.77 7.77
N PRO A 104 -16.19 3.65 8.20
CA PRO A 104 -14.75 3.61 8.39
C PRO A 104 -14.06 3.92 7.06
N GLY A 105 -12.88 4.52 7.11
CA GLY A 105 -12.07 4.71 5.92
C GLY A 105 -11.62 3.38 5.32
N LEU A 106 -11.40 3.37 4.00
CA LEU A 106 -11.07 2.12 3.29
C LEU A 106 -9.60 1.77 3.47
N PHE A 107 -9.33 0.47 3.50
CA PHE A 107 -7.99 -0.10 3.54
C PHE A 107 -7.64 -0.68 2.18
N ASP A 108 -6.44 -0.36 1.71
CA ASP A 108 -5.82 -0.98 0.54
C ASP A 108 -4.51 -1.64 0.95
N LEU A 109 -4.54 -2.97 1.08
CA LEU A 109 -3.41 -3.79 1.52
C LEU A 109 -2.53 -4.28 0.36
N HIS A 110 -2.84 -3.89 -0.88
CA HIS A 110 -2.00 -4.19 -2.02
C HIS A 110 -2.04 -3.06 -3.03
N ASN A 111 -0.94 -2.30 -3.07
CA ASN A 111 -0.77 -1.17 -3.97
C ASN A 111 0.72 -1.00 -4.31
N HIS A 112 1.04 -0.39 -5.45
CA HIS A 112 2.41 -0.01 -5.78
C HIS A 112 2.47 1.49 -5.98
N THR A 113 2.57 2.21 -4.86
CA THR A 113 2.38 3.67 -4.79
C THR A 113 3.37 4.48 -5.62
N LYS A 114 4.51 3.89 -5.96
CA LYS A 114 5.51 4.47 -6.88
C LYS A 114 5.11 4.35 -8.36
N GLN A 115 4.18 3.46 -8.72
CA GLN A 115 3.77 3.14 -10.09
C GLN A 115 2.42 3.73 -10.49
N ASN A 116 1.62 4.23 -9.55
CA ASN A 116 0.25 4.71 -9.82
C ASN A 116 0.13 6.10 -10.47
N MET A 117 1.25 6.62 -10.97
CA MET A 117 1.31 7.71 -11.95
C MET A 117 1.33 7.22 -13.41
N LEU A 118 1.48 5.91 -13.65
CA LEU A 118 1.52 5.33 -15.00
C LEU A 118 0.11 5.07 -15.53
N PRO A 119 -0.10 5.17 -16.86
CA PRO A 119 -1.34 4.74 -17.49
C PRO A 119 -1.51 3.22 -17.43
N LEU A 120 -2.74 2.75 -17.65
CA LEU A 120 -3.05 1.33 -17.72
C LEU A 120 -2.37 0.72 -18.96
N TRP A 121 -1.59 -0.35 -18.75
CA TRP A 121 -0.76 -1.02 -19.76
C TRP A 121 -1.62 -1.76 -20.78
N GLY A 122 -1.73 -1.16 -21.98
CA GLY A 122 -2.57 -1.66 -23.07
C GLY A 122 -2.36 -3.13 -23.43
N GLU A 123 -1.11 -3.60 -23.42
CA GLU A 123 -0.72 -4.95 -23.90
C GLU A 123 -1.00 -6.09 -22.89
N ALA A 124 -1.49 -5.80 -21.68
CA ALA A 124 -1.86 -6.81 -20.68
C ALA A 124 -3.21 -7.48 -21.01
N HIS A 125 -3.20 -8.69 -21.55
CA HIS A 125 -4.39 -9.38 -22.10
C HIS A 125 -4.70 -10.74 -21.45
N GLY A 126 -4.09 -11.08 -20.32
CA GLY A 126 -4.26 -12.36 -19.62
C GLY A 126 -3.30 -13.47 -20.11
N GLN A 127 -2.22 -13.10 -20.79
CA GLN A 127 -1.29 -14.03 -21.44
C GLN A 127 -0.28 -14.70 -20.51
N PHE A 128 0.02 -14.12 -19.34
CA PHE A 128 1.13 -14.59 -18.50
C PHE A 128 0.73 -15.79 -17.64
N ALA A 129 1.68 -16.70 -17.36
CA ALA A 129 1.48 -17.89 -16.51
C ALA A 129 1.82 -17.59 -15.06
N ASN A 130 2.77 -16.70 -14.84
CA ASN A 130 3.24 -16.26 -13.54
C ASN A 130 3.85 -14.87 -13.67
N ARG A 131 4.13 -14.23 -12.54
CA ARG A 131 4.70 -12.88 -12.53
C ARG A 131 6.09 -12.74 -13.13
N PHE A 132 6.86 -13.82 -13.24
CA PHE A 132 8.21 -13.77 -13.80
C PHE A 132 8.17 -13.57 -15.33
N GLU A 133 7.18 -14.15 -16.03
CA GLU A 133 7.04 -14.00 -17.48
C GLU A 133 6.88 -12.55 -17.95
N TRP A 134 6.02 -11.75 -17.31
CA TRP A 134 5.87 -10.34 -17.72
C TRP A 134 7.04 -9.47 -17.26
N ARG A 135 7.66 -9.77 -16.10
CA ARG A 135 8.87 -9.07 -15.64
C ARG A 135 10.03 -9.23 -16.63
N ASP A 136 10.17 -10.42 -17.23
CA ASP A 136 11.19 -10.75 -18.22
C ASP A 136 10.82 -10.33 -19.66
N TRP A 137 9.60 -9.81 -19.90
CA TRP A 137 9.15 -9.41 -21.24
C TRP A 137 9.66 -8.03 -21.63
N SER A 138 10.25 -7.89 -22.83
CA SER A 138 10.81 -6.62 -23.29
C SER A 138 9.74 -5.53 -23.46
N HIS A 139 8.52 -5.88 -23.90
CA HIS A 139 7.44 -4.90 -24.06
C HIS A 139 7.00 -4.32 -22.70
N TYR A 140 7.05 -5.11 -21.62
CA TYR A 140 6.85 -4.61 -20.25
C TYR A 140 8.01 -3.70 -19.82
N THR A 141 9.25 -4.08 -20.15
CA THR A 141 10.43 -3.25 -19.85
C THR A 141 10.33 -1.88 -20.50
N GLU A 142 9.98 -1.84 -21.78
CA GLU A 142 9.80 -0.61 -22.57
C GLU A 142 8.57 0.18 -22.11
N ALA A 143 7.36 -0.40 -22.16
CA ALA A 143 6.11 0.32 -21.86
C ALA A 143 5.98 0.75 -20.39
N VAL A 144 6.49 -0.06 -19.45
CA VAL A 144 6.30 0.17 -18.00
C VAL A 144 7.62 0.51 -17.32
N SER A 145 8.61 -0.38 -17.29
CA SER A 145 9.78 -0.21 -16.40
C SER A 145 10.65 1.02 -16.73
N GLN A 146 10.80 1.35 -18.00
CA GLN A 146 11.54 2.53 -18.46
C GLN A 146 10.76 3.82 -18.19
N ASN A 147 9.44 3.81 -18.33
CA ASN A 147 8.59 4.95 -17.96
C ASN A 147 8.41 5.12 -16.43
N MET A 148 8.53 4.02 -15.66
CA MET A 148 8.42 3.96 -14.20
C MET A 148 9.63 4.57 -13.47
N ASN A 149 10.82 4.44 -14.06
CA ASN A 149 12.08 4.83 -13.44
C ASN A 149 12.84 5.94 -14.20
N PRO A 150 12.22 7.10 -14.51
CA PRO A 150 12.88 8.20 -15.22
C PRO A 150 13.77 9.01 -14.26
N TRP A 151 14.54 8.36 -13.38
CA TRP A 151 15.31 9.01 -12.29
C TRP A 151 16.43 9.85 -12.88
N ILE A 152 16.08 11.09 -13.19
CA ILE A 152 16.99 12.19 -13.39
C ILE A 152 17.89 12.24 -12.15
N LYS A 153 19.17 11.92 -12.32
CA LYS A 153 20.12 11.70 -11.22
C LYS A 153 20.15 12.85 -10.20
N ASP A 154 20.06 14.08 -10.71
CA ASP A 154 20.14 15.31 -9.90
C ASP A 154 18.78 15.75 -9.31
N TYR A 155 17.67 15.10 -9.69
CA TYR A 155 16.31 15.49 -9.28
C TYR A 155 15.42 14.33 -8.81
N GLY A 156 16.00 13.12 -8.70
CA GLY A 156 15.26 11.87 -8.47
C GLY A 156 14.38 11.88 -7.22
N THR A 157 14.84 12.50 -6.13
CA THR A 157 14.06 12.60 -4.87
C THR A 157 12.77 13.41 -5.04
N VAL A 158 12.79 14.50 -5.81
CA VAL A 158 11.60 15.34 -6.00
C VAL A 158 10.58 14.63 -6.89
N VAL A 159 11.06 14.00 -7.96
CA VAL A 159 10.26 13.14 -8.84
C VAL A 159 9.64 11.97 -8.06
N GLU A 160 10.42 11.34 -7.18
CA GLU A 160 9.98 10.24 -6.33
C GLU A 160 8.87 10.71 -5.39
N CYS A 161 9.06 11.87 -4.75
CA CYS A 161 8.04 12.45 -3.89
C CYS A 161 6.77 12.85 -4.64
N ALA A 162 6.87 13.33 -5.88
CA ALA A 162 5.71 13.62 -6.71
C ALA A 162 4.91 12.34 -7.01
N ALA A 163 5.57 11.24 -7.38
CA ALA A 163 4.91 9.97 -7.70
C ALA A 163 4.18 9.37 -6.48
N PHE A 164 4.85 9.26 -5.33
CA PHE A 164 4.24 8.74 -4.09
C PHE A 164 3.04 9.60 -3.65
N ARG A 165 3.19 10.93 -3.65
CA ARG A 165 2.10 11.86 -3.29
C ARG A 165 0.92 11.76 -4.26
N TRP A 166 1.17 11.58 -5.55
CA TRP A 166 0.10 11.37 -6.53
C TRP A 166 -0.73 10.11 -6.23
N SER A 167 -0.08 9.01 -5.88
CA SER A 167 -0.78 7.76 -5.52
C SER A 167 -1.61 7.89 -4.25
N GLU A 168 -1.10 8.58 -3.23
CA GLU A 168 -1.88 8.82 -2.01
C GLU A 168 -3.11 9.68 -2.27
N LEU A 169 -2.97 10.75 -3.07
CA LEU A 169 -4.13 11.56 -3.47
C LEU A 169 -5.14 10.72 -4.25
N GLN A 170 -4.70 9.85 -5.17
CA GLN A 170 -5.57 8.98 -5.95
C GLN A 170 -6.36 8.02 -5.04
N ALA A 171 -5.68 7.38 -4.09
CA ALA A 171 -6.32 6.51 -3.11
C ALA A 171 -7.28 7.28 -2.18
N MET A 172 -6.86 8.46 -1.69
CA MET A 172 -7.63 9.28 -0.75
C MET A 172 -8.91 9.86 -1.35
N VAL A 173 -8.86 10.44 -2.56
CA VAL A 173 -10.07 11.00 -3.19
C VAL A 173 -11.10 9.94 -3.57
N LEU A 174 -10.72 8.67 -3.53
CA LEU A 174 -11.56 7.49 -3.69
C LEU A 174 -11.89 6.80 -2.33
N GLY A 175 -11.58 7.45 -1.20
CA GLY A 175 -12.01 7.04 0.14
C GLY A 175 -11.07 6.10 0.90
N THR A 176 -9.89 5.77 0.35
CA THR A 176 -8.86 5.02 1.07
C THR A 176 -8.23 5.91 2.15
N THR A 177 -8.06 5.38 3.36
CA THR A 177 -7.41 6.07 4.48
C THR A 177 -6.22 5.29 5.05
N TYR A 178 -6.05 4.03 4.65
CA TYR A 178 -4.90 3.19 4.97
C TYR A 178 -4.38 2.57 3.68
N LEU A 179 -3.14 2.89 3.30
CA LEU A 179 -2.54 2.47 2.04
C LEU A 179 -1.20 1.77 2.28
N GLN A 180 -1.03 0.65 1.59
CA GLN A 180 0.22 -0.10 1.54
C GLN A 180 1.21 0.54 0.54
N GLY A 181 2.46 0.79 0.97
CA GLY A 181 3.55 1.29 0.11
C GLY A 181 4.17 2.60 0.62
N PRO A 182 5.08 2.57 1.60
CA PRO A 182 5.51 3.74 2.35
C PRO A 182 6.63 4.52 1.63
N SER A 183 6.67 5.83 1.87
CA SER A 183 7.85 6.64 1.53
C SER A 183 8.04 7.80 2.51
N SER A 184 9.28 8.18 2.76
CA SER A 184 9.59 9.40 3.52
C SER A 184 9.08 10.69 2.84
N CYS A 185 8.72 10.62 1.57
CA CYS A 185 8.15 11.72 0.80
C CYS A 185 6.73 12.14 1.20
N VAL A 186 6.00 11.24 1.85
CA VAL A 186 4.56 11.35 2.16
C VAL A 186 4.27 11.43 3.68
N SER A 187 5.32 11.56 4.50
CA SER A 187 5.16 11.81 5.93
C SER A 187 4.38 13.11 6.19
N ASN A 188 3.27 13.02 6.93
CA ASN A 188 2.31 14.10 7.18
C ASN A 188 1.76 14.74 5.89
N PHE A 189 1.54 13.93 4.85
CA PHE A 189 0.94 14.39 3.60
C PHE A 189 -0.56 14.05 3.51
N ALA A 190 -0.96 12.79 3.36
CA ALA A 190 -2.38 12.47 3.21
C ALA A 190 -2.87 11.35 4.14
N ILE A 191 -2.59 10.09 3.81
CA ILE A 191 -3.24 8.94 4.44
C ILE A 191 -2.25 8.04 5.17
N HIS A 192 -2.76 7.15 6.01
CA HIS A 192 -1.93 6.31 6.88
C HIS A 192 -1.19 5.24 6.07
N HIS A 193 0.06 4.96 6.45
CA HIS A 193 0.84 3.90 5.82
C HIS A 193 0.65 2.58 6.55
N VAL A 194 0.30 1.52 5.83
CA VAL A 194 0.14 0.19 6.42
C VAL A 194 1.45 -0.32 7.03
N GLU A 195 2.58 -0.06 6.35
CA GLU A 195 3.94 -0.37 6.83
C GLU A 195 4.49 0.65 7.85
N GLY A 196 3.79 1.75 8.05
CA GLY A 196 4.19 2.76 9.01
C GLY A 196 3.86 2.33 10.44
N GLY A 197 4.78 2.64 11.35
CA GLY A 197 4.53 2.60 12.79
C GLY A 197 3.72 3.79 13.31
N ASP A 198 3.10 4.55 12.41
CA ASP A 198 1.99 5.47 12.67
C ASP A 198 0.67 4.71 12.93
N GLY A 199 0.64 3.39 12.73
CA GLY A 199 -0.43 2.45 13.07
C GLY A 199 -0.83 2.35 14.57
N PHE A 200 -1.47 3.41 15.08
CA PHE A 200 -2.64 3.49 15.97
C PHE A 200 -2.89 2.55 17.16
N LEU A 201 -1.91 1.80 17.68
CA LEU A 201 -2.04 1.23 19.03
C LEU A 201 -1.53 2.27 20.05
N TYR A 202 -2.38 2.82 20.92
CA TYR A 202 -1.94 3.83 21.89
C TYR A 202 -1.31 3.18 23.12
N ASP A 203 0.01 3.03 23.12
CA ASP A 203 0.67 2.24 24.16
C ASP A 203 0.58 2.88 25.56
N LYS A 204 0.38 4.20 25.61
CA LYS A 204 -0.19 5.00 26.72
C LYS A 204 -0.20 6.49 26.37
N LYS A 205 -0.77 7.29 27.28
CA LYS A 205 -0.47 8.73 27.35
C LYS A 205 1.00 8.97 27.74
N ASN A 206 1.66 9.94 27.11
CA ASN A 206 3.00 10.40 27.52
C ASN A 206 2.93 11.22 28.83
N ALA A 207 4.07 11.76 29.27
CA ALA A 207 4.15 12.57 30.48
C ALA A 207 3.31 13.88 30.45
N ALA A 208 2.89 14.34 29.26
CA ALA A 208 1.99 15.48 29.07
C ALA A 208 0.51 15.08 28.95
N GLY A 209 0.19 13.78 28.97
CA GLY A 209 -1.19 13.28 28.82
C GLY A 209 -1.61 12.98 27.38
N GLU A 210 -0.68 13.05 26.42
CA GLU A 210 -0.94 12.91 24.97
C GLU A 210 -0.81 11.44 24.53
N PRO A 211 -1.73 10.88 23.73
CA PRO A 211 -1.66 9.49 23.28
C PRO A 211 -0.38 9.18 22.46
N VAL A 212 0.38 8.14 22.85
CA VAL A 212 1.61 7.69 22.17
C VAL A 212 1.31 6.51 21.26
N ILE A 213 1.51 6.70 19.96
CA ILE A 213 1.36 5.65 18.95
C ILE A 213 2.52 4.64 19.06
N ALA A 214 2.18 3.35 19.21
CA ALA A 214 3.14 2.25 19.17
C ALA A 214 3.53 1.93 17.73
N LYS A 215 4.84 1.75 17.48
CA LYS A 215 5.35 1.45 16.14
C LYS A 215 5.22 -0.03 15.80
N LEU A 216 4.03 -0.44 15.35
CA LEU A 216 3.81 -1.73 14.70
C LEU A 216 3.85 -1.60 13.17
N ASN A 217 5.05 -1.52 12.60
CA ASN A 217 5.25 -1.51 11.16
C ASN A 217 4.77 -2.84 10.54
N VAL A 218 3.90 -2.86 9.54
CA VAL A 218 3.78 -4.02 8.61
C VAL A 218 5.09 -4.18 7.84
N GLN A 219 5.53 -5.41 7.59
CA GLN A 219 6.61 -5.62 6.63
C GLN A 219 6.11 -5.46 5.20
N ALA A 220 6.73 -4.54 4.46
CA ALA A 220 6.41 -4.25 3.06
C ALA A 220 6.33 -5.52 2.19
N PRO A 221 5.44 -5.56 1.20
CA PRO A 221 5.38 -6.61 0.21
C PRO A 221 6.72 -6.82 -0.48
N THR A 222 7.17 -8.06 -0.42
CA THR A 222 8.36 -8.56 -1.09
C THR A 222 8.05 -9.95 -1.58
N ASP A 223 8.63 -10.37 -2.70
CA ASP A 223 8.71 -11.78 -3.07
C ASP A 223 9.33 -12.55 -1.90
N VAL A 224 8.53 -13.38 -1.22
CA VAL A 224 8.94 -14.05 0.03
C VAL A 224 9.81 -15.28 -0.25
N VAL A 225 9.66 -15.85 -1.45
CA VAL A 225 10.39 -17.02 -1.96
C VAL A 225 10.85 -16.74 -3.39
N ASP A 226 11.90 -17.44 -3.82
CA ASP A 226 12.39 -17.44 -5.20
C ASP A 226 12.60 -18.91 -5.64
N PRO A 227 11.64 -19.52 -6.36
CA PRO A 227 11.75 -20.93 -6.77
C PRO A 227 12.99 -21.25 -7.61
N ASP A 228 13.53 -20.28 -8.36
CA ASP A 228 14.74 -20.50 -9.14
C ASP A 228 16.00 -20.57 -8.24
N SER A 229 16.08 -19.71 -7.21
CA SER A 229 17.16 -19.75 -6.22
C SER A 229 17.02 -20.86 -5.16
N PHE A 230 15.81 -21.36 -4.92
CA PHE A 230 15.47 -22.23 -3.76
C PHE A 230 15.46 -23.73 -4.09
N THR A 231 15.91 -24.18 -5.26
CA THR A 231 15.90 -25.61 -5.67
C THR A 231 16.55 -26.56 -4.65
N PHE A 232 17.64 -26.14 -3.99
CA PHE A 232 18.28 -26.94 -2.95
C PHE A 232 17.46 -27.03 -1.64
N ILE A 233 16.57 -26.06 -1.36
CA ILE A 233 15.61 -26.14 -0.27
C ILE A 233 14.66 -27.32 -0.52
N TRP A 234 14.21 -27.49 -1.76
CA TRP A 234 13.39 -28.63 -2.16
C TRP A 234 14.15 -29.97 -2.13
N ALA A 235 15.34 -30.00 -2.71
CA ALA A 235 16.11 -31.24 -2.86
C ALA A 235 16.76 -31.74 -1.56
N GLU A 236 17.24 -30.84 -0.68
CA GLU A 236 18.10 -31.19 0.46
C GLU A 236 17.51 -30.82 1.83
N VAL A 237 16.78 -29.71 1.93
CA VAL A 237 16.20 -29.25 3.22
C VAL A 237 14.84 -29.89 3.48
N LYS A 238 13.94 -29.92 2.47
CA LYS A 238 12.59 -30.50 2.58
C LYS A 238 12.61 -31.95 3.09
N PRO A 239 13.47 -32.88 2.63
CA PRO A 239 13.47 -34.25 3.12
C PRO A 239 13.91 -34.41 4.58
N LEU A 240 14.49 -33.36 5.19
CA LEU A 240 14.80 -33.30 6.63
C LEU A 240 13.61 -32.72 7.41
N VAL A 241 12.95 -31.69 6.86
CA VAL A 241 11.72 -31.11 7.42
C VAL A 241 10.57 -32.13 7.42
N ASP A 242 10.40 -32.88 6.33
CA ASP A 242 9.43 -33.99 6.23
C ASP A 242 9.69 -35.11 7.28
N LYS A 243 10.93 -35.23 7.78
CA LYS A 243 11.32 -36.16 8.86
C LYS A 243 11.18 -35.56 10.27
N GLY A 244 10.65 -34.34 10.39
CA GLY A 244 10.40 -33.67 11.67
C GLY A 244 11.53 -32.79 12.20
N ASP A 245 12.56 -32.45 11.40
CA ASP A 245 13.43 -31.32 11.75
C ASP A 245 12.67 -30.00 11.54
N SER A 246 12.94 -28.98 12.37
CA SER A 246 12.57 -27.61 12.03
C SER A 246 13.38 -27.10 10.83
N PHE A 247 12.85 -26.10 10.13
CA PHE A 247 13.54 -25.48 8.99
C PHE A 247 14.98 -25.06 9.34
N SER A 248 15.17 -24.39 10.49
CA SER A 248 16.49 -23.97 10.98
C SER A 248 17.45 -25.14 11.16
N LYS A 249 16.99 -26.22 11.78
CA LYS A 249 17.80 -27.43 12.04
C LYS A 249 18.12 -28.20 10.74
N ALA A 250 17.17 -28.27 9.81
CA ALA A 250 17.38 -28.85 8.49
C ALA A 250 18.40 -28.05 7.68
N LEU A 251 18.26 -26.72 7.62
CA LEU A 251 19.21 -25.83 6.95
C LEU A 251 20.61 -25.89 7.59
N GLN A 252 20.69 -25.93 8.93
CA GLN A 252 21.96 -26.08 9.66
C GLN A 252 22.71 -27.34 9.25
N LYS A 253 22.01 -28.49 9.13
CA LYS A 253 22.59 -29.76 8.67
C LYS A 253 23.13 -29.65 7.25
N VAL A 254 22.37 -29.06 6.33
CA VAL A 254 22.80 -28.84 4.94
C VAL A 254 24.01 -27.91 4.87
N LEU A 255 24.01 -26.82 5.64
CA LEU A 255 25.14 -25.90 5.75
C LEU A 255 26.39 -26.59 6.29
N PHE A 256 26.30 -27.34 7.38
CA PHE A 256 27.46 -28.03 7.98
C PHE A 256 28.00 -29.17 7.11
N ASN A 257 27.17 -29.77 6.26
CA ASN A 257 27.61 -30.75 5.27
C ASN A 257 28.40 -30.08 4.14
N LYS A 258 27.89 -28.98 3.58
CA LYS A 258 28.51 -28.25 2.45
C LYS A 258 29.68 -27.35 2.85
N CYS A 259 29.70 -26.88 4.10
CA CYS A 259 30.60 -25.86 4.61
C CYS A 259 31.10 -26.22 6.03
N PRO A 260 31.80 -27.35 6.21
CA PRO A 260 32.06 -27.93 7.53
C PRO A 260 32.90 -27.05 8.47
N SER A 261 33.75 -26.17 7.93
CA SER A 261 34.55 -25.23 8.74
C SER A 261 33.73 -24.14 9.43
N LEU A 262 32.47 -23.91 9.03
CA LEU A 262 31.57 -22.96 9.69
C LEU A 262 30.93 -23.52 10.96
N LYS A 263 31.02 -24.84 11.21
CA LYS A 263 30.34 -25.49 12.33
C LYS A 263 30.75 -24.92 13.69
N GLU A 264 32.04 -24.97 14.01
CA GLU A 264 32.55 -24.48 15.30
C GLU A 264 32.31 -22.97 15.50
N PRO A 265 32.59 -22.07 14.52
CA PRO A 265 32.23 -20.67 14.62
C PRO A 265 30.74 -20.41 14.93
N ILE A 266 29.82 -21.13 14.26
CA ILE A 266 28.37 -20.98 14.44
C ILE A 266 27.92 -21.49 15.81
N GLU A 267 28.36 -22.68 16.22
CA GLU A 267 28.04 -23.25 17.54
C GLU A 267 28.56 -22.36 18.68
N LYS A 268 29.76 -21.79 18.52
CA LYS A 268 30.36 -20.84 19.48
C LYS A 268 29.63 -19.51 19.55
N ALA A 269 29.22 -18.94 18.40
CA ALA A 269 28.46 -17.69 18.36
C ALA A 269 27.09 -17.86 19.03
N TYR A 270 26.35 -18.92 18.67
CA TYR A 270 25.04 -19.24 19.24
C TYR A 270 25.10 -19.46 20.76
N LYS A 271 26.13 -20.19 21.25
CA LYS A 271 26.34 -20.39 22.68
C LYS A 271 26.57 -19.06 23.42
N THR A 272 27.53 -18.26 22.96
CA THR A 272 27.86 -16.95 23.54
C THR A 272 26.63 -16.03 23.60
N GLN A 273 25.85 -15.97 22.51
CA GLN A 273 24.64 -15.16 22.46
C GLN A 273 23.53 -15.69 23.38
N THR A 274 23.44 -17.00 23.57
CA THR A 274 22.49 -17.62 24.51
C THR A 274 22.83 -17.31 25.97
N GLU A 275 24.12 -17.31 26.34
CA GLU A 275 24.57 -16.88 27.66
C GLU A 275 24.22 -15.39 27.92
N ALA A 276 24.48 -14.52 26.94
CA ALA A 276 24.14 -13.10 27.03
C ALA A 276 22.63 -12.83 27.15
N LEU A 277 21.80 -13.54 26.38
CA LEU A 277 20.34 -13.41 26.45
C LEU A 277 19.75 -14.01 27.73
N THR A 278 20.39 -15.04 28.29
CA THR A 278 20.01 -15.62 29.59
C THR A 278 20.18 -14.57 30.69
N ALA A 279 21.33 -13.87 30.72
CA ALA A 279 21.56 -12.76 31.63
C ALA A 279 20.57 -11.59 31.41
N LYS A 280 20.19 -11.28 30.15
CA LYS A 280 19.17 -10.27 29.83
C LYS A 280 17.79 -10.63 30.41
N ARG A 281 17.34 -11.88 30.24
CA ARG A 281 16.09 -12.40 30.84
C ARG A 281 16.13 -12.29 32.36
N ASP A 282 17.21 -12.74 32.99
CA ASP A 282 17.30 -12.76 34.45
C ASP A 282 17.35 -11.35 35.05
N ALA A 283 18.00 -10.40 34.36
CA ALA A 283 17.93 -8.98 34.70
C ALA A 283 16.51 -8.41 34.54
N ALA A 284 15.78 -8.75 33.47
CA ALA A 284 14.39 -8.32 33.26
C ALA A 284 13.45 -8.89 34.33
N LYS A 285 13.60 -10.17 34.69
CA LYS A 285 12.86 -10.82 35.77
C LYS A 285 13.12 -10.16 37.12
N ALA A 286 14.39 -9.92 37.47
CA ALA A 286 14.77 -9.24 38.70
C ALA A 286 14.30 -7.76 38.75
N GLN A 287 14.01 -7.12 37.61
CA GLN A 287 13.35 -5.82 37.55
C GLN A 287 11.84 -5.94 37.78
N LEU A 288 11.19 -6.92 37.16
CA LEU A 288 9.76 -7.22 37.34
C LEU A 288 9.43 -7.53 38.81
N ASP A 289 10.25 -8.34 39.47
CA ASP A 289 10.11 -8.69 40.89
C ASP A 289 10.22 -7.46 41.82
N LYS A 290 10.98 -6.43 41.42
CA LYS A 290 11.13 -5.17 42.17
C LYS A 290 10.00 -4.17 41.88
N LYS A 291 9.46 -4.17 40.66
CA LYS A 291 8.42 -3.23 40.23
C LYS A 291 7.57 -3.86 39.13
N ARG A 292 6.41 -4.38 39.50
CA ARG A 292 5.46 -4.98 38.56
C ARG A 292 4.70 -3.90 37.77
N ASP A 293 5.16 -3.61 36.56
CA ASP A 293 4.49 -2.70 35.61
C ASP A 293 4.51 -3.24 34.17
N ALA A 294 3.77 -2.60 33.26
CA ALA A 294 3.67 -3.05 31.87
C ALA A 294 5.03 -3.08 31.13
N LYS A 295 5.95 -2.18 31.50
CA LYS A 295 7.27 -2.08 30.84
C LYS A 295 8.18 -3.24 31.24
N THR A 296 8.19 -3.59 32.52
CA THR A 296 8.96 -4.72 33.05
C THR A 296 8.39 -6.06 32.60
N MET A 297 7.07 -6.20 32.48
CA MET A 297 6.44 -7.40 31.91
C MET A 297 6.84 -7.60 30.44
N ALA A 298 6.67 -6.56 29.60
CA ALA A 298 7.06 -6.63 28.18
C ALA A 298 8.58 -6.88 27.99
N ALA A 299 9.43 -6.29 28.85
CA ALA A 299 10.87 -6.53 28.79
C ALA A 299 11.25 -7.99 29.11
N LEU A 300 10.55 -8.64 30.04
CA LEU A 300 10.73 -10.07 30.33
C LEU A 300 10.21 -10.93 29.16
N GLU A 301 9.02 -10.65 28.65
CA GLU A 301 8.40 -11.38 27.54
C GLU A 301 9.27 -11.37 26.28
N ILE A 302 9.83 -10.21 25.91
CA ILE A 302 10.78 -10.07 24.79
C ILE A 302 12.05 -10.90 25.04
N ALA A 303 12.60 -10.90 26.26
CA ALA A 303 13.82 -11.66 26.57
C ALA A 303 13.58 -13.18 26.60
N GLU A 304 12.42 -13.62 27.08
CA GLU A 304 11.99 -15.03 27.00
C GLU A 304 11.72 -15.48 25.57
N TYR A 305 11.24 -14.58 24.71
CA TYR A 305 11.10 -14.81 23.27
C TYR A 305 12.46 -14.95 22.57
N GLU A 306 13.39 -14.00 22.76
CA GLU A 306 14.74 -14.06 22.17
C GLU A 306 15.51 -15.34 22.57
N LEU A 307 15.23 -15.92 23.75
CA LEU A 307 15.82 -17.18 24.18
C LEU A 307 15.29 -18.43 23.44
N LYS A 308 14.10 -18.36 22.82
CA LYS A 308 13.49 -19.48 22.08
C LYS A 308 13.96 -19.59 20.62
N ARG A 309 14.76 -18.63 20.14
CA ARG A 309 15.26 -18.60 18.74
C ARG A 309 16.08 -19.86 18.41
N GLU A 310 15.98 -20.34 17.18
CA GLU A 310 16.78 -21.46 16.68
C GLU A 310 18.14 -20.98 16.11
N VAL A 311 19.11 -21.90 15.94
CA VAL A 311 20.49 -21.55 15.57
C VAL A 311 20.60 -20.70 14.30
N MET A 312 19.94 -21.10 13.20
CA MET A 312 20.00 -20.34 11.95
C MET A 312 19.19 -19.03 11.99
N MET A 313 18.45 -18.75 13.06
CA MET A 313 17.71 -17.51 13.27
C MET A 313 18.41 -16.56 14.26
N ASP A 314 19.55 -16.96 14.83
CA ASP A 314 20.32 -16.18 15.79
C ASP A 314 21.07 -15.03 15.11
N LYS A 315 20.94 -13.81 15.66
CA LYS A 315 21.53 -12.58 15.08
C LYS A 315 23.05 -12.61 14.92
N GLU A 316 23.78 -13.30 15.80
CA GLU A 316 25.24 -13.43 15.72
C GLU A 316 25.63 -14.53 14.72
N VAL A 317 24.86 -15.61 14.61
CA VAL A 317 24.98 -16.60 13.53
C VAL A 317 24.67 -15.97 12.16
N LEU A 318 23.64 -15.12 12.06
CA LEU A 318 23.29 -14.40 10.84
C LEU A 318 24.48 -13.57 10.31
N LYS A 319 25.27 -12.93 11.18
CA LYS A 319 26.48 -12.18 10.77
C LYS A 319 27.50 -13.07 10.06
N ILE A 320 27.71 -14.30 10.55
CA ILE A 320 28.67 -15.26 9.98
C ILE A 320 28.21 -15.67 8.57
N ILE A 321 26.93 -15.98 8.38
CA ILE A 321 26.40 -16.42 7.07
C ILE A 321 26.14 -15.27 6.09
N THR A 322 26.00 -14.02 6.55
CA THR A 322 25.98 -12.85 5.65
C THR A 322 27.34 -12.52 5.05
N ASP A 323 28.43 -12.99 5.65
CA ASP A 323 29.79 -12.81 5.12
C ASP A 323 30.00 -13.74 3.91
N LYS A 324 29.66 -13.22 2.72
CA LYS A 324 29.79 -13.95 1.46
C LYS A 324 31.24 -14.41 1.17
N PRO A 325 32.30 -13.59 1.33
CA PRO A 325 33.68 -14.06 1.23
C PRO A 325 34.02 -15.21 2.18
N LEU A 326 33.52 -15.18 3.42
CA LEU A 326 33.70 -16.27 4.38
C LEU A 326 32.98 -17.54 3.92
N LEU A 327 31.73 -17.44 3.43
CA LEU A 327 31.02 -18.58 2.85
C LEU A 327 31.78 -19.18 1.65
N GLU A 328 32.20 -18.35 0.69
CA GLU A 328 32.92 -18.77 -0.51
C GLU A 328 34.23 -19.50 -0.18
N LYS A 329 34.93 -19.09 0.89
CA LYS A 329 36.12 -19.77 1.39
C LYS A 329 35.84 -21.06 2.18
N SER A 330 34.66 -21.16 2.79
CA SER A 330 34.33 -22.20 3.79
C SER A 330 33.50 -23.34 3.23
N CYS A 331 32.91 -23.17 2.04
CA CYS A 331 32.08 -24.14 1.36
C CYS A 331 32.82 -24.80 0.18
N SER A 332 32.67 -26.12 0.02
CA SER A 332 33.24 -26.88 -1.09
C SER A 332 32.17 -27.26 -2.11
N ASP A 333 32.44 -27.02 -3.41
CA ASP A 333 31.60 -27.42 -4.55
C ASP A 333 30.11 -27.03 -4.44
N VAL A 334 29.83 -25.83 -3.93
CA VAL A 334 28.47 -25.30 -3.78
C VAL A 334 28.04 -24.45 -4.97
N HIS A 335 26.78 -24.62 -5.40
CA HIS A 335 26.18 -23.82 -6.46
C HIS A 335 26.04 -22.34 -6.02
N PRO A 336 26.29 -21.33 -6.88
CA PRO A 336 26.20 -19.91 -6.51
C PRO A 336 24.85 -19.48 -5.90
N LYS A 337 23.75 -20.14 -6.28
CA LYS A 337 22.42 -19.93 -5.67
C LYS A 337 22.36 -20.29 -4.19
N PHE A 338 23.09 -21.31 -3.74
CA PHE A 338 23.20 -21.65 -2.31
C PHE A 338 23.88 -20.52 -1.53
N LEU A 339 25.00 -20.00 -2.04
CA LEU A 339 25.72 -18.87 -1.45
C LEU A 339 24.87 -17.60 -1.41
N ARG A 340 24.13 -17.30 -2.49
CA ARG A 340 23.14 -16.21 -2.55
C ARG A 340 22.02 -16.40 -1.54
N TYR A 341 21.50 -17.63 -1.39
CA TYR A 341 20.48 -17.93 -0.38
C TYR A 341 20.99 -17.64 1.04
N MET A 342 22.14 -18.21 1.40
CA MET A 342 22.69 -18.08 2.75
C MET A 342 23.04 -16.64 3.13
N SER A 343 23.56 -15.86 2.18
CA SER A 343 24.02 -14.48 2.43
C SER A 343 22.94 -13.39 2.28
N PHE A 344 21.89 -13.63 1.45
CA PHE A 344 20.88 -12.61 1.14
C PHE A 344 19.46 -13.01 1.56
N PHE A 345 18.95 -14.16 1.11
CA PHE A 345 17.55 -14.53 1.36
C PHE A 345 17.32 -15.01 2.80
N HIS A 346 18.19 -15.88 3.32
CA HIS A 346 18.00 -16.47 4.65
C HIS A 346 17.99 -15.43 5.79
N PRO A 347 18.88 -14.42 5.84
CA PRO A 347 18.80 -13.36 6.85
C PRO A 347 17.50 -12.57 6.79
N THR A 348 16.94 -12.34 5.58
CA THR A 348 15.63 -11.72 5.41
C THR A 348 14.52 -12.62 5.95
N ILE A 349 14.51 -13.90 5.59
CA ILE A 349 13.53 -14.90 6.09
C ILE A 349 13.59 -15.00 7.61
N ALA A 350 14.79 -15.10 8.19
CA ALA A 350 15.00 -15.09 9.64
C ALA A 350 14.47 -13.81 10.30
N GLY A 351 14.69 -12.64 9.67
CA GLY A 351 14.11 -11.37 10.11
C GLY A 351 12.59 -11.32 10.02
N LYS A 352 11.97 -11.95 9.00
CA LYS A 352 10.51 -12.09 8.87
C LYS A 352 9.93 -13.00 9.96
N ILE A 353 10.53 -14.17 10.19
CA ILE A 353 10.14 -15.11 11.24
C ILE A 353 10.29 -14.48 12.62
N TYR A 354 11.41 -13.78 12.87
CA TYR A 354 11.64 -13.05 14.11
C TYR A 354 10.58 -11.97 14.34
N TYR A 355 10.21 -11.24 13.28
CA TYR A 355 9.20 -10.19 13.33
C TYR A 355 7.81 -10.76 13.66
N ILE A 356 7.35 -11.80 12.95
CA ILE A 356 5.96 -12.28 13.09
C ILE A 356 5.71 -13.04 14.40
N ASN A 357 6.77 -13.56 15.04
CA ASN A 357 6.69 -14.19 16.36
C ASN A 357 7.01 -13.21 17.51
N HIS A 358 7.37 -11.96 17.22
CA HIS A 358 7.62 -10.97 18.26
C HIS A 358 6.31 -10.61 18.98
N PRO A 359 6.28 -10.42 20.32
CA PRO A 359 5.05 -10.08 21.05
C PRO A 359 4.35 -8.81 20.55
N HIS A 360 5.12 -7.91 19.96
CA HIS A 360 4.65 -6.69 19.31
C HIS A 360 4.91 -6.80 17.79
N HIS A 361 3.92 -7.29 17.04
CA HIS A 361 3.95 -7.43 15.58
C HIS A 361 2.60 -7.05 14.96
N SER A 362 2.62 -6.61 13.70
CA SER A 362 1.42 -6.37 12.91
C SER A 362 1.18 -7.52 11.92
N SER A 363 1.88 -7.55 10.79
CA SER A 363 1.75 -8.60 9.78
C SER A 363 2.90 -8.59 8.77
N ILE A 364 3.03 -9.70 8.04
CA ILE A 364 3.76 -9.75 6.79
C ILE A 364 2.74 -9.79 5.66
N ILE A 365 2.94 -8.95 4.66
CA ILE A 365 2.23 -9.02 3.38
C ILE A 365 3.26 -9.39 2.30
N GLY A 366 2.86 -10.14 1.28
CA GLY A 366 3.75 -10.45 0.15
C GLY A 366 3.06 -11.10 -1.04
N HIS A 367 3.57 -10.81 -2.23
CA HIS A 367 3.22 -11.48 -3.49
C HIS A 367 3.63 -12.95 -3.42
N LEU A 368 2.67 -13.85 -3.64
CA LEU A 368 2.92 -15.28 -3.66
C LEU A 368 1.87 -16.01 -4.49
N THR A 369 2.30 -16.97 -5.31
CA THR A 369 1.45 -17.74 -6.23
C THR A 369 0.67 -16.83 -7.20
N GLU A 370 1.31 -15.72 -7.57
CA GLU A 370 0.79 -14.72 -8.47
C GLU A 370 0.94 -15.20 -9.92
N GLY A 371 -0.12 -15.85 -10.41
CA GLY A 371 -0.21 -16.35 -11.76
C GLY A 371 -1.37 -17.31 -11.96
N ARG A 372 -1.23 -18.25 -12.90
CA ARG A 372 -2.23 -19.29 -13.20
C ARG A 372 -2.16 -20.43 -12.19
N ARG A 373 -3.31 -21.05 -11.90
CA ARG A 373 -3.49 -22.10 -10.89
C ARG A 373 -2.64 -23.37 -11.07
N ILE A 374 -2.33 -23.71 -12.31
CA ILE A 374 -1.63 -24.95 -12.69
C ILE A 374 -0.19 -24.69 -13.17
N ASP A 375 0.29 -23.45 -13.04
CA ASP A 375 1.67 -23.11 -13.36
C ASP A 375 2.63 -23.61 -12.25
N PRO A 376 3.73 -24.31 -12.59
CA PRO A 376 4.64 -24.91 -11.63
C PRO A 376 5.28 -23.92 -10.65
N TYR A 377 5.60 -22.69 -11.07
CA TYR A 377 6.10 -21.67 -10.15
C TYR A 377 5.07 -21.40 -9.06
N ASN A 378 3.83 -21.11 -9.46
CA ASN A 378 2.78 -20.77 -8.49
C ASN A 378 2.39 -21.94 -7.57
N GLN A 379 2.52 -23.19 -8.03
CA GLN A 379 2.28 -24.36 -7.18
C GLN A 379 3.39 -24.54 -6.12
N VAL A 380 4.65 -24.36 -6.52
CA VAL A 380 5.82 -24.54 -5.65
C VAL A 380 5.94 -23.46 -4.57
N GLU A 381 5.61 -22.21 -4.89
CA GLU A 381 5.86 -21.07 -4.00
C GLU A 381 5.23 -21.19 -2.61
N PHE A 382 4.01 -21.72 -2.51
CA PHE A 382 3.36 -21.90 -1.22
C PHE A 382 3.97 -23.04 -0.40
N ASP A 383 4.40 -24.12 -1.05
CA ASP A 383 5.09 -25.20 -0.34
C ASP A 383 6.50 -24.77 0.08
N LEU A 384 7.21 -23.95 -0.72
CA LEU A 384 8.45 -23.30 -0.27
C LEU A 384 8.22 -22.41 0.95
N LEU A 385 7.17 -21.59 0.97
CA LEU A 385 6.81 -20.75 2.12
C LEU A 385 6.63 -21.59 3.40
N ARG A 386 6.00 -22.76 3.29
CA ARG A 386 5.82 -23.72 4.39
C ARG A 386 7.13 -24.37 4.81
N ILE A 387 7.97 -24.78 3.86
CA ILE A 387 9.27 -25.42 4.14
C ILE A 387 10.21 -24.46 4.87
N ILE A 388 10.20 -23.17 4.54
CA ILE A 388 10.98 -22.14 5.25
C ILE A 388 10.31 -21.66 6.55
N GLY A 389 9.10 -22.14 6.88
CA GLY A 389 8.38 -21.82 8.10
C GLY A 389 7.78 -20.41 8.15
N LEU A 390 7.38 -19.83 7.01
CA LEU A 390 6.66 -18.55 6.94
C LEU A 390 5.15 -18.70 6.72
N ASP A 391 4.62 -19.92 6.83
CA ASP A 391 3.19 -20.26 6.81
C ASP A 391 2.49 -19.98 8.15
N GLN A 392 2.67 -18.77 8.68
CA GLN A 392 2.28 -18.40 10.05
C GLN A 392 1.08 -17.46 10.10
N LYS A 393 0.48 -17.33 11.29
CA LYS A 393 -0.58 -16.33 11.56
C LYS A 393 -0.10 -14.92 11.19
N ASN A 394 -1.02 -14.10 10.67
CA ASN A 394 -0.73 -12.73 10.25
C ASN A 394 0.30 -12.64 9.09
N VAL A 395 0.58 -13.73 8.38
CA VAL A 395 1.17 -13.71 7.04
C VAL A 395 0.03 -13.74 6.03
N ASN A 396 -0.08 -12.69 5.21
CA ASN A 396 -1.17 -12.47 4.26
C ASN A 396 -0.62 -12.47 2.83
N LEU A 397 -1.24 -13.24 1.94
CA LEU A 397 -0.77 -13.43 0.58
C LEU A 397 -1.50 -12.53 -0.39
N ILE A 398 -0.77 -11.76 -1.17
CA ILE A 398 -1.31 -10.97 -2.28
C ILE A 398 -1.53 -11.89 -3.48
N HIS A 399 -2.66 -11.71 -4.15
CA HIS A 399 -3.17 -12.49 -5.28
C HIS A 399 -3.56 -13.92 -4.90
N ALA A 400 -2.62 -14.72 -4.38
CA ALA A 400 -2.84 -16.09 -3.92
C ALA A 400 -3.54 -17.02 -4.95
N VAL A 401 -3.31 -16.80 -6.25
CA VAL A 401 -4.09 -17.46 -7.32
C VAL A 401 -3.73 -18.93 -7.47
N GLY A 402 -2.45 -19.29 -7.27
CA GLY A 402 -1.98 -20.67 -7.37
C GLY A 402 -2.30 -21.57 -6.17
N ILE A 403 -2.91 -21.06 -5.10
CA ILE A 403 -3.17 -21.86 -3.91
C ILE A 403 -4.28 -22.89 -4.15
N ASN A 404 -3.92 -24.18 -4.06
CA ASN A 404 -4.86 -25.28 -4.18
C ASN A 404 -5.72 -25.49 -2.91
N ASN A 405 -6.74 -26.35 -3.00
CA ASN A 405 -7.67 -26.65 -1.90
C ASN A 405 -7.02 -27.16 -0.60
N ALA A 406 -5.88 -27.83 -0.67
CA ALA A 406 -5.15 -28.26 0.53
C ALA A 406 -4.40 -27.07 1.16
N GLY A 407 -3.78 -26.22 0.33
CA GLY A 407 -3.14 -24.99 0.76
C GLY A 407 -4.12 -24.01 1.41
N LEU A 408 -5.33 -23.83 0.85
CA LEU A 408 -6.37 -22.97 1.44
C LEU A 408 -6.81 -23.44 2.83
N LYS A 409 -6.97 -24.76 3.03
CA LYS A 409 -7.26 -25.34 4.36
C LYS A 409 -6.11 -25.12 5.34
N HIS A 410 -4.87 -25.21 4.87
CA HIS A 410 -3.68 -24.94 5.68
C HIS A 410 -3.61 -23.47 6.09
N MET A 411 -3.78 -22.54 5.14
CA MET A 411 -3.86 -21.10 5.40
C MET A 411 -4.91 -20.75 6.46
N ALA A 412 -6.12 -21.29 6.33
CA ALA A 412 -7.19 -21.06 7.30
C ALA A 412 -6.83 -21.59 8.71
N LYS A 413 -6.22 -22.78 8.80
CA LYS A 413 -5.74 -23.35 10.06
C LYS A 413 -4.65 -22.49 10.72
N GLN A 414 -3.76 -21.90 9.93
CA GLN A 414 -2.67 -21.06 10.43
C GLN A 414 -3.10 -19.61 10.73
N GLY A 415 -4.29 -19.18 10.32
CA GLY A 415 -4.73 -17.78 10.46
C GLY A 415 -4.06 -16.84 9.45
N MET A 416 -3.80 -17.33 8.24
CA MET A 416 -3.34 -16.55 7.09
C MET A 416 -4.52 -15.94 6.32
N GLY A 417 -4.26 -14.85 5.59
CA GLY A 417 -5.24 -14.16 4.74
C GLY A 417 -4.87 -14.12 3.25
N ILE A 418 -5.84 -13.76 2.41
CA ILE A 418 -5.66 -13.46 0.98
C ILE A 418 -6.12 -12.03 0.69
N ILE A 419 -5.25 -11.25 0.05
CA ILE A 419 -5.55 -9.93 -0.49
C ILE A 419 -5.79 -10.10 -1.98
N TRP A 420 -7.06 -9.99 -2.38
CA TRP A 420 -7.55 -10.32 -3.71
C TRP A 420 -7.59 -9.07 -4.60
N SER A 421 -6.91 -9.13 -5.75
CA SER A 421 -6.84 -8.06 -6.75
C SER A 421 -7.33 -8.58 -8.11
N PRO A 422 -8.66 -8.79 -8.26
CA PRO A 422 -9.22 -9.43 -9.46
C PRO A 422 -8.86 -8.73 -10.77
N PHE A 423 -8.85 -7.39 -10.84
CA PHE A 423 -8.64 -6.70 -12.12
C PHE A 423 -7.27 -7.02 -12.72
N SER A 424 -6.22 -6.87 -11.90
CA SER A 424 -4.86 -7.22 -12.25
C SER A 424 -4.69 -8.71 -12.56
N ASN A 425 -5.31 -9.59 -11.75
CA ASN A 425 -5.31 -11.02 -12.02
C ASN A 425 -5.87 -11.37 -13.41
N PHE A 426 -6.99 -10.76 -13.81
CA PHE A 426 -7.58 -11.01 -15.13
C PHE A 426 -6.78 -10.36 -16.26
N LEU A 427 -6.24 -9.15 -16.08
CA LEU A 427 -5.42 -8.48 -17.10
C LEU A 427 -4.03 -9.12 -17.31
N LEU A 428 -3.43 -9.72 -16.28
CA LEU A 428 -2.14 -10.41 -16.38
C LEU A 428 -2.28 -11.90 -16.72
N TYR A 429 -3.14 -12.63 -16.01
CA TYR A 429 -3.15 -14.10 -16.02
C TYR A 429 -4.38 -14.71 -16.68
N GLY A 430 -5.43 -13.91 -16.91
CA GLY A 430 -6.69 -14.37 -17.49
C GLY A 430 -7.51 -15.27 -16.55
N GLN A 431 -7.20 -15.29 -15.25
CA GLN A 431 -7.95 -16.00 -14.20
C GLN A 431 -7.60 -15.39 -12.83
N THR A 432 -8.37 -15.72 -11.78
CA THR A 432 -8.15 -15.22 -10.42
C THR A 432 -8.29 -16.32 -9.35
N ALA A 433 -8.00 -15.98 -8.10
CA ALA A 433 -7.95 -16.89 -6.97
C ALA A 433 -9.30 -17.57 -6.69
N ASP A 434 -9.26 -18.75 -6.05
CA ASP A 434 -10.47 -19.48 -5.70
C ASP A 434 -11.11 -18.92 -4.44
N ILE A 435 -11.71 -17.74 -4.55
CA ILE A 435 -12.37 -17.07 -3.43
C ILE A 435 -13.48 -17.93 -2.83
N ALA A 436 -14.18 -18.75 -3.63
CA ALA A 436 -15.21 -19.67 -3.16
C ALA A 436 -14.62 -20.79 -2.27
N ALA A 437 -13.56 -21.45 -2.74
CA ALA A 437 -12.86 -22.46 -1.95
C ALA A 437 -12.14 -21.85 -0.73
N ALA A 438 -11.57 -20.66 -0.86
CA ALA A 438 -10.90 -19.94 0.22
C ALA A 438 -11.88 -19.58 1.34
N HIS A 439 -13.03 -19.01 0.98
CA HIS A 439 -14.14 -18.76 1.91
C HIS A 439 -14.65 -20.05 2.55
N LYS A 440 -14.85 -21.12 1.76
CA LYS A 440 -15.28 -22.44 2.27
C LYS A 440 -14.25 -23.07 3.22
N ALA A 441 -12.97 -22.80 3.03
CA ALA A 441 -11.89 -23.23 3.91
C ALA A 441 -11.80 -22.39 5.20
N GLY A 442 -12.37 -21.18 5.21
CA GLY A 442 -12.28 -20.24 6.34
C GLY A 442 -11.13 -19.24 6.24
N VAL A 443 -10.50 -19.09 5.07
CA VAL A 443 -9.44 -18.10 4.83
C VAL A 443 -10.04 -16.69 4.88
N MET A 444 -9.37 -15.75 5.56
CA MET A 444 -9.82 -14.36 5.59
C MET A 444 -9.50 -13.68 4.25
N LEU A 445 -10.47 -12.96 3.70
CA LEU A 445 -10.34 -12.26 2.41
C LEU A 445 -10.40 -10.74 2.61
N ALA A 446 -9.52 -10.02 1.90
CA ALA A 446 -9.55 -8.57 1.71
C ALA A 446 -9.43 -8.24 0.21
N LEU A 447 -9.72 -6.99 -0.18
CA LEU A 447 -9.39 -6.47 -1.51
C LEU A 447 -8.12 -5.63 -1.45
N GLY A 448 -7.44 -5.48 -2.59
CA GLY A 448 -6.41 -4.47 -2.81
C GLY A 448 -6.36 -4.07 -4.29
N SER A 449 -6.06 -2.81 -4.59
CA SER A 449 -6.21 -2.30 -5.97
C SER A 449 -5.10 -2.68 -6.92
N ASP A 450 -3.96 -3.12 -6.40
CA ASP A 450 -2.71 -3.30 -7.13
C ASP A 450 -2.20 -1.97 -7.73
N TRP A 451 -1.40 -2.03 -8.78
CA TRP A 451 -0.84 -0.90 -9.52
C TRP A 451 -1.67 -0.47 -10.74
N THR A 452 -1.77 0.83 -11.02
CA THR A 452 -2.54 1.37 -12.16
C THR A 452 -2.24 0.75 -13.55
N PRO A 453 -1.03 0.24 -13.87
CA PRO A 453 -0.78 -0.51 -15.10
C PRO A 453 -1.72 -1.70 -15.35
N THR A 454 -2.16 -2.46 -14.34
CA THR A 454 -3.12 -3.58 -14.53
C THR A 454 -4.21 -3.70 -13.46
N GLY A 455 -4.08 -2.95 -12.37
CA GLY A 455 -5.05 -2.80 -11.29
C GLY A 455 -5.96 -1.59 -11.47
N SER A 456 -6.78 -1.32 -10.45
CA SER A 456 -7.70 -0.18 -10.44
C SER A 456 -7.09 1.04 -9.74
N LYS A 457 -7.71 2.22 -9.86
CA LYS A 457 -7.21 3.43 -9.17
C LYS A 457 -7.41 3.38 -7.64
N SER A 458 -8.21 2.46 -7.11
CA SER A 458 -8.40 2.24 -5.66
C SER A 458 -9.27 1.02 -5.37
N VAL A 459 -9.25 0.54 -4.12
CA VAL A 459 -10.21 -0.46 -3.62
C VAL A 459 -11.68 -0.06 -3.77
N LEU A 460 -12.02 1.23 -3.86
CA LEU A 460 -13.39 1.65 -4.18
C LEU A 460 -13.79 1.19 -5.58
N GLU A 461 -12.89 1.22 -6.56
CA GLU A 461 -13.15 0.72 -7.91
C GLU A 461 -13.04 -0.82 -7.97
N GLU A 462 -12.06 -1.42 -7.27
CA GLU A 462 -11.90 -2.87 -7.16
C GLU A 462 -13.17 -3.57 -6.62
N LEU A 463 -13.92 -2.92 -5.71
CA LEU A 463 -15.23 -3.39 -5.26
C LEU A 463 -16.23 -3.64 -6.41
N LYS A 464 -16.20 -2.83 -7.48
CA LYS A 464 -17.14 -2.95 -8.61
C LYS A 464 -16.76 -4.16 -9.44
N ILE A 465 -15.46 -4.32 -9.72
CA ILE A 465 -14.88 -5.49 -10.40
C ILE A 465 -15.23 -6.77 -9.64
N ALA A 466 -14.91 -6.82 -8.34
CA ALA A 466 -15.18 -7.95 -7.46
C ALA A 466 -16.67 -8.32 -7.45
N ARG A 467 -17.55 -7.33 -7.23
CA ARG A 467 -19.01 -7.52 -7.21
C ARG A 467 -19.56 -8.01 -8.56
N ASN A 468 -19.04 -7.49 -9.67
CA ASN A 468 -19.48 -7.89 -11.00
C ASN A 468 -19.10 -9.34 -11.31
N TYR A 469 -17.83 -9.71 -11.07
CA TYR A 469 -17.36 -11.09 -11.19
C TYR A 469 -18.20 -12.04 -10.31
N LEU A 470 -18.39 -11.71 -9.03
CA LEU A 470 -19.21 -12.50 -8.10
C LEU A 470 -20.66 -12.68 -8.55
N LYS A 471 -21.25 -11.68 -9.22
CA LYS A 471 -22.59 -11.77 -9.83
C LYS A 471 -22.58 -12.67 -11.07
N GLN A 472 -21.59 -12.54 -11.95
CA GLN A 472 -21.48 -13.31 -13.19
C GLN A 472 -21.25 -14.81 -12.91
N GLU A 473 -20.49 -15.14 -11.86
CA GLU A 473 -20.27 -16.51 -11.37
C GLU A 473 -21.39 -17.04 -10.44
N GLY A 474 -22.46 -16.27 -10.22
CA GLY A 474 -23.59 -16.68 -9.35
C GLY A 474 -23.26 -16.80 -7.86
N MET A 475 -22.10 -16.29 -7.43
CA MET A 475 -21.57 -16.36 -6.07
C MET A 475 -22.09 -15.25 -5.13
N ASN A 476 -22.86 -14.28 -5.64
CA ASN A 476 -23.38 -13.12 -4.90
C ASN A 476 -24.33 -13.44 -3.73
N LYS A 477 -24.80 -14.70 -3.60
CA LYS A 477 -25.51 -15.18 -2.40
C LYS A 477 -24.58 -15.53 -1.24
N ILE A 478 -23.33 -15.87 -1.54
CA ILE A 478 -22.27 -16.18 -0.56
C ILE A 478 -21.54 -14.88 -0.21
N PHE A 479 -21.09 -14.16 -1.25
CA PHE A 479 -20.40 -12.88 -1.13
C PHE A 479 -21.40 -11.76 -1.37
N THR A 480 -22.11 -11.40 -0.31
CA THR A 480 -23.05 -10.27 -0.31
C THR A 480 -22.30 -8.93 -0.39
N ASP A 481 -23.02 -7.84 -0.66
CA ASP A 481 -22.45 -6.49 -0.55
C ASP A 481 -21.90 -6.22 0.87
N GLU A 482 -22.47 -6.83 1.91
CA GLU A 482 -21.94 -6.78 3.29
C GLU A 482 -20.61 -7.53 3.44
N TYR A 483 -20.43 -8.66 2.77
CA TYR A 483 -19.15 -9.36 2.75
C TYR A 483 -18.08 -8.49 2.07
N LEU A 484 -18.39 -7.96 0.87
CA LEU A 484 -17.49 -7.06 0.12
C LEU A 484 -17.15 -5.78 0.89
N TYR A 485 -18.13 -5.18 1.56
CA TYR A 485 -17.93 -4.06 2.48
C TYR A 485 -16.86 -4.35 3.53
N ARG A 486 -16.90 -5.55 4.13
CA ARG A 486 -15.93 -5.97 5.15
C ARG A 486 -14.55 -6.28 4.57
N MET A 487 -14.44 -6.64 3.29
CA MET A 487 -13.16 -6.86 2.60
C MET A 487 -12.33 -5.58 2.38
N VAL A 488 -12.91 -4.38 2.56
CA VAL A 488 -12.21 -3.08 2.46
C VAL A 488 -12.20 -2.28 3.76
N THR A 489 -12.72 -2.83 4.86
CA THR A 489 -12.80 -2.17 6.18
C THR A 489 -12.25 -3.09 7.28
N GLU A 490 -13.08 -3.98 7.80
CA GLU A 490 -12.79 -4.76 9.01
C GLU A 490 -11.80 -5.91 8.78
N ASN A 491 -11.90 -6.61 7.64
CA ASN A 491 -11.03 -7.74 7.34
C ASN A 491 -9.56 -7.30 7.12
N PRO A 492 -9.25 -6.29 6.28
CA PRO A 492 -7.88 -5.82 6.15
C PRO A 492 -7.33 -5.25 7.48
N ALA A 493 -8.13 -4.52 8.26
CA ALA A 493 -7.73 -4.08 9.60
C ALA A 493 -7.39 -5.27 10.54
N LYS A 494 -8.11 -6.40 10.46
CA LYS A 494 -7.75 -7.64 11.20
C LYS A 494 -6.46 -8.27 10.69
N MET A 495 -6.27 -8.36 9.37
CA MET A 495 -5.08 -8.98 8.76
C MET A 495 -3.78 -8.37 9.29
N ILE A 496 -3.79 -7.06 9.52
CA ILE A 496 -2.66 -6.28 10.01
C ILE A 496 -2.69 -5.98 11.53
N ASN A 497 -3.53 -6.66 12.32
CA ASN A 497 -3.67 -6.45 13.77
C ASN A 497 -3.99 -4.98 14.18
N GLN A 498 -4.78 -4.26 13.39
CA GLN A 498 -5.17 -2.85 13.62
C GLN A 498 -6.67 -2.65 13.90
N LEU A 499 -7.49 -3.73 14.01
CA LEU A 499 -8.92 -3.61 14.36
C LEU A 499 -9.16 -3.31 15.86
N GLU A 500 -8.18 -3.61 16.71
CA GLU A 500 -8.25 -3.53 18.17
C GLU A 500 -7.02 -2.75 18.69
N GLU A 501 -7.15 -2.02 19.81
CA GLU A 501 -6.05 -1.19 20.34
C GLU A 501 -4.88 -2.05 20.85
N LYS A 502 -5.18 -3.25 21.36
CA LYS A 502 -4.25 -4.38 21.46
C LYS A 502 -5.01 -5.64 21.12
N ALA A 503 -4.39 -6.56 20.37
CA ALA A 503 -5.07 -7.79 19.95
C ALA A 503 -5.60 -8.58 21.17
N GLY A 504 -6.93 -8.63 21.31
CA GLY A 504 -7.62 -9.29 22.42
C GLY A 504 -7.89 -8.46 23.69
N ASP A 505 -7.64 -7.14 23.71
CA ASP A 505 -7.96 -6.30 24.89
C ASP A 505 -9.39 -5.74 24.93
N GLY A 506 -10.07 -5.72 23.78
CA GLY A 506 -11.46 -5.28 23.63
C GLY A 506 -11.64 -3.81 23.26
N HIS A 507 -10.59 -2.98 23.28
CA HIS A 507 -10.62 -1.62 22.75
C HIS A 507 -10.50 -1.65 21.22
N HIS A 508 -10.95 -0.60 20.53
CA HIS A 508 -11.08 -0.61 19.07
C HIS A 508 -10.05 0.28 18.39
N GLY A 509 -9.39 -0.27 17.36
CA GLY A 509 -8.44 0.46 16.53
C GLY A 509 -9.14 1.12 15.34
N ALA A 510 -8.70 0.80 14.13
CA ALA A 510 -9.26 1.32 12.88
C ALA A 510 -10.24 0.33 12.20
N GLY A 511 -10.94 0.77 11.16
CA GLY A 511 -11.85 -0.10 10.37
C GLY A 511 -13.26 -0.29 10.95
N LYS A 512 -13.66 0.49 11.96
CA LYS A 512 -15.04 0.56 12.52
C LYS A 512 -15.43 2.02 12.81
N VAL A 513 -16.73 2.32 12.93
CA VAL A 513 -17.26 3.62 13.42
C VAL A 513 -17.90 3.40 14.79
N VAL A 514 -17.08 3.26 15.82
CA VAL A 514 -17.49 2.90 17.20
C VAL A 514 -16.67 3.71 18.20
N ALA A 515 -17.09 3.75 19.46
CA ALA A 515 -16.29 4.37 20.52
C ALA A 515 -14.88 3.75 20.62
N ASP A 516 -13.92 4.57 21.03
CA ASP A 516 -12.47 4.37 21.09
C ASP A 516 -11.75 4.15 19.75
N ALA A 517 -12.47 3.92 18.64
CA ALA A 517 -11.88 3.77 17.31
C ALA A 517 -11.24 5.07 16.78
N VAL A 518 -10.21 4.91 15.95
CA VAL A 518 -9.57 6.03 15.24
C VAL A 518 -10.57 6.70 14.31
N ALA A 519 -10.66 8.02 14.34
CA ALA A 519 -11.55 8.82 13.48
C ALA A 519 -10.99 9.00 12.05
N SER A 520 -10.56 7.89 11.45
CA SER A 520 -10.23 7.76 10.03
C SER A 520 -11.46 7.21 9.31
N ILE A 521 -12.27 8.11 8.76
CA ILE A 521 -13.63 7.85 8.29
C ILE A 521 -13.90 8.51 6.95
N ILE A 522 -14.86 7.96 6.21
CA ILE A 522 -15.40 8.57 5.01
C ILE A 522 -16.89 8.83 5.15
N VAL A 523 -17.36 9.88 4.48
CA VAL A 523 -18.78 10.19 4.35
C VAL A 523 -19.15 9.99 2.91
N VAL A 524 -20.13 9.12 2.66
CA VAL A 524 -20.59 8.76 1.32
C VAL A 524 -22.06 9.09 1.19
N LYS A 525 -22.42 9.72 0.07
CA LYS A 525 -23.79 10.05 -0.29
C LYS A 525 -24.72 8.84 -0.18
N GLU A 526 -25.91 9.03 0.38
CA GLU A 526 -26.92 7.97 0.46
C GLU A 526 -27.69 7.86 -0.87
N ASN A 527 -27.23 6.96 -1.74
CA ASN A 527 -27.89 6.57 -2.98
C ASN A 527 -28.70 5.25 -2.84
N LYS A 528 -28.47 4.48 -1.76
CA LYS A 528 -29.11 3.19 -1.45
C LYS A 528 -29.45 3.12 0.04
N ALA A 529 -30.58 2.49 0.39
CA ALA A 529 -31.02 2.36 1.78
C ALA A 529 -30.25 1.30 2.59
N ASP A 530 -29.76 0.24 1.92
CA ASP A 530 -28.79 -0.69 2.51
C ASP A 530 -27.40 -0.03 2.49
N PRO A 531 -26.73 0.14 3.66
CA PRO A 531 -25.46 0.85 3.75
C PRO A 531 -24.29 0.11 3.07
N HIS A 532 -24.33 -1.22 2.99
CA HIS A 532 -23.27 -1.97 2.31
C HIS A 532 -23.42 -1.83 0.79
N THR A 533 -24.64 -2.03 0.28
CA THR A 533 -24.93 -1.78 -1.14
C THR A 533 -24.63 -0.33 -1.51
N ASN A 534 -24.86 0.62 -0.60
CA ASN A 534 -24.50 2.02 -0.80
C ASN A 534 -22.99 2.20 -1.03
N LEU A 535 -22.13 1.74 -0.11
CA LEU A 535 -20.68 1.88 -0.27
C LEU A 535 -20.15 1.07 -1.47
N VAL A 536 -20.55 -0.20 -1.59
CA VAL A 536 -20.06 -1.08 -2.66
C VAL A 536 -20.37 -0.51 -4.05
N THR A 537 -21.51 0.18 -4.22
CA THR A 537 -21.88 0.83 -5.49
C THR A 537 -21.50 2.31 -5.62
N ALA A 538 -20.93 2.94 -4.58
CA ALA A 538 -20.57 4.36 -4.60
C ALA A 538 -19.45 4.69 -5.59
N THR A 539 -19.57 5.82 -6.29
CA THR A 539 -18.54 6.34 -7.20
C THR A 539 -17.69 7.41 -6.52
N ALA A 540 -16.62 7.85 -7.18
CA ALA A 540 -15.79 8.96 -6.69
C ALA A 540 -16.59 10.22 -6.33
N GLY A 541 -17.62 10.56 -7.13
CA GLY A 541 -18.46 11.74 -6.87
C GLY A 541 -19.34 11.62 -5.62
N ASP A 542 -19.57 10.40 -5.15
CA ASP A 542 -20.36 10.10 -3.95
C ASP A 542 -19.53 10.19 -2.66
N ILE A 543 -18.19 10.20 -2.75
CA ILE A 543 -17.30 10.48 -1.62
C ILE A 543 -17.41 11.96 -1.26
N ASN A 544 -18.15 12.26 -0.20
CA ASN A 544 -18.51 13.61 0.21
C ASN A 544 -17.60 14.17 1.31
N LEU A 545 -16.88 13.32 2.06
CA LEU A 545 -15.83 13.72 3.00
C LEU A 545 -14.87 12.55 3.23
N VAL A 546 -13.60 12.87 3.45
CA VAL A 546 -12.55 11.97 3.93
C VAL A 546 -11.88 12.67 5.12
N VAL A 547 -11.88 11.99 6.25
CA VAL A 547 -11.33 12.47 7.52
C VAL A 547 -10.25 11.48 7.94
N ILE A 548 -9.07 11.99 8.29
CA ILE A 548 -7.91 11.22 8.74
C ILE A 548 -7.61 11.67 10.17
N THR A 549 -7.74 10.76 11.13
CA THR A 549 -7.51 11.05 12.57
C THR A 549 -8.26 12.32 13.03
N GLY A 550 -9.54 12.42 12.68
CA GLY A 550 -10.41 13.56 12.99
C GLY A 550 -10.19 14.83 12.15
N SER A 551 -9.18 14.88 11.29
CA SER A 551 -8.87 16.03 10.43
C SER A 551 -9.47 15.85 9.03
N PRO A 552 -10.29 16.78 8.51
CA PRO A 552 -10.87 16.68 7.17
C PRO A 552 -9.80 16.99 6.10
N LEU A 553 -9.52 16.06 5.18
CA LEU A 553 -8.49 16.26 4.15
C LEU A 553 -9.08 16.45 2.74
N TYR A 554 -10.21 15.81 2.44
CA TYR A 554 -10.87 15.92 1.14
C TYR A 554 -12.39 15.88 1.30
N GLY A 555 -13.15 16.56 0.45
CA GLY A 555 -14.61 16.43 0.43
C GLY A 555 -15.36 17.66 -0.08
N ASN A 556 -16.68 17.65 0.07
CA ASN A 556 -17.55 18.76 -0.27
C ASN A 556 -17.11 20.04 0.46
N VAL A 557 -16.89 21.15 -0.26
CA VAL A 557 -16.41 22.42 0.31
C VAL A 557 -17.26 22.91 1.49
N LYS A 558 -18.59 22.71 1.44
CA LYS A 558 -19.51 23.02 2.54
C LYS A 558 -19.17 22.28 3.85
N TYR A 559 -18.69 21.04 3.79
CA TYR A 559 -18.34 20.24 4.97
C TYR A 559 -16.97 20.68 5.48
N LEU A 560 -15.98 20.87 4.60
CA LEU A 560 -14.66 21.42 4.98
C LEU A 560 -14.82 22.75 5.73
N LYS A 561 -15.62 23.68 5.19
CA LYS A 561 -15.93 24.96 5.86
C LYS A 561 -16.76 24.85 7.13
N SER A 562 -17.46 23.73 7.34
CA SER A 562 -18.18 23.45 8.60
C SER A 562 -17.24 22.95 9.71
N PHE A 563 -16.08 22.38 9.37
CA PHE A 563 -15.00 22.15 10.35
C PHE A 563 -14.26 23.46 10.65
N ASN A 564 -13.85 24.18 9.61
CA ASN A 564 -13.14 25.45 9.74
C ASN A 564 -13.45 26.35 8.52
N PRO A 565 -14.10 27.52 8.68
CA PRO A 565 -14.44 28.42 7.57
C PRO A 565 -13.24 28.89 6.73
N GLU A 566 -12.07 29.02 7.37
CA GLU A 566 -10.82 29.52 6.79
C GLU A 566 -9.88 28.40 6.31
N ILE A 567 -10.36 27.15 6.25
CA ILE A 567 -9.53 26.01 5.83
C ILE A 567 -9.01 26.21 4.39
N PRO A 568 -7.69 26.18 4.14
CA PRO A 568 -7.15 26.33 2.80
C PRO A 568 -7.37 25.05 2.00
N PHE A 569 -8.00 25.14 0.83
CA PHE A 569 -8.18 24.01 -0.08
C PHE A 569 -8.00 24.43 -1.55
N GLU A 570 -7.61 23.47 -2.40
CA GLU A 570 -7.77 23.59 -3.86
C GLU A 570 -9.02 22.84 -4.32
N VAL A 571 -9.64 23.28 -5.40
CA VAL A 571 -10.86 22.67 -5.95
C VAL A 571 -10.53 21.49 -6.86
N LEU A 572 -11.22 20.37 -6.66
CA LEU A 572 -11.15 19.16 -7.48
C LEU A 572 -12.57 18.73 -7.93
N PRO A 573 -12.70 17.94 -9.01
CA PRO A 573 -11.64 17.48 -9.92
C PRO A 573 -11.06 18.58 -10.79
N ARG A 574 -9.80 18.41 -11.21
CA ARG A 574 -9.12 19.28 -12.16
C ARG A 574 -8.18 18.45 -13.01
N TYR A 575 -8.25 18.61 -14.34
CA TYR A 575 -7.38 17.93 -15.30
C TYR A 575 -6.91 18.90 -16.40
N PHE A 576 -5.60 18.99 -16.59
CA PHE A 576 -4.98 19.91 -17.54
C PHE A 576 -4.72 19.22 -18.90
N LYS A 577 -5.63 19.40 -19.86
CA LYS A 577 -5.52 18.73 -21.19
C LYS A 577 -4.28 19.16 -21.98
N GLY A 578 -3.86 20.42 -21.84
CA GLY A 578 -2.64 20.95 -22.44
C GLY A 578 -1.34 20.29 -21.94
N LEU A 579 -1.38 19.46 -20.89
CA LEU A 579 -0.22 18.61 -20.56
C LEU A 579 0.12 17.66 -21.71
N ASN A 580 -0.88 17.12 -22.42
CA ASN A 580 -0.62 16.17 -23.50
C ASN A 580 -0.03 16.85 -24.75
N GLU A 581 -0.06 18.18 -24.84
CA GLU A 581 0.65 18.93 -25.88
C GLU A 581 2.17 18.87 -25.68
N LEU A 582 2.65 18.64 -24.44
CA LEU A 582 4.07 18.39 -24.11
C LEU A 582 4.65 17.16 -24.83
N VAL A 583 3.80 16.23 -25.29
CA VAL A 583 4.24 15.04 -26.00
C VAL A 583 4.85 15.43 -27.34
N LEU A 584 6.13 15.11 -27.51
CA LEU A 584 6.85 15.37 -28.73
C LEU A 584 6.22 14.60 -29.90
N LYS A 585 5.75 15.32 -30.92
CA LYS A 585 5.53 14.69 -32.23
C LYS A 585 6.88 14.40 -32.86
N ASP A 586 7.11 13.13 -33.14
CA ASP A 586 8.25 12.69 -33.94
C ASP A 586 8.19 13.30 -35.36
N SER A 587 9.36 13.46 -35.96
CA SER A 587 9.67 13.78 -37.35
C SER A 587 8.50 14.04 -38.34
N THR A 588 8.56 15.21 -38.97
CA THR A 588 7.74 15.68 -40.13
C THR A 588 6.33 16.24 -39.84
N GLY A 589 6.25 17.47 -39.34
CA GLY A 589 5.04 18.32 -39.48
C GLY A 589 4.72 19.21 -38.26
N ALA A 590 4.36 20.47 -38.51
CA ALA A 590 4.27 21.52 -37.49
C ALA A 590 2.94 21.58 -36.70
N VAL A 591 3.05 21.87 -35.39
CA VAL A 591 2.08 22.56 -34.49
C VAL A 591 2.93 23.10 -33.32
N THR A 592 3.29 24.39 -33.19
CA THR A 592 2.53 25.56 -32.63
C THR A 592 2.09 25.47 -31.15
N GLY A 593 2.81 24.69 -30.36
CA GLY A 593 2.90 24.70 -28.89
C GLY A 593 4.06 23.77 -28.54
N VAL A 594 4.82 24.02 -27.47
CA VAL A 594 6.04 23.22 -27.13
C VAL A 594 7.26 23.52 -28.03
N SER A 595 7.37 24.76 -28.54
CA SER A 595 8.50 25.23 -29.35
C SER A 595 9.87 25.10 -28.68
N ASP A 596 9.92 25.12 -27.35
CA ASP A 596 11.17 25.30 -26.59
C ASP A 596 11.73 23.98 -26.00
N VAL A 597 10.89 22.95 -25.86
CA VAL A 597 11.30 21.66 -25.26
C VAL A 597 12.18 20.85 -26.22
N LEU A 598 11.91 20.93 -27.52
CA LEU A 598 12.71 20.28 -28.56
C LEU A 598 14.14 20.86 -28.64
N PRO A 599 14.34 22.20 -28.72
CA PRO A 599 15.67 22.82 -28.61
C PRO A 599 16.42 22.47 -27.32
N LEU A 600 15.75 22.43 -26.16
CA LEU A 600 16.40 22.10 -24.89
C LEU A 600 16.98 20.67 -24.91
N ARG A 601 16.25 19.70 -25.45
CA ARG A 601 16.75 18.31 -25.61
C ARG A 601 17.92 18.22 -26.59
N ALA A 602 17.89 18.97 -27.69
CA ALA A 602 18.99 19.01 -28.66
C ALA A 602 20.26 19.71 -28.14
N SER A 603 20.17 20.46 -27.03
CA SER A 603 21.29 21.23 -26.48
C SER A 603 22.30 20.41 -25.66
N GLY A 604 22.03 19.13 -25.38
CA GLY A 604 22.87 18.31 -24.52
C GLY A 604 22.83 18.67 -23.03
N GLU A 605 21.82 19.44 -22.61
CA GLU A 605 21.61 19.83 -21.21
C GLU A 605 21.11 18.67 -20.34
N GLU A 606 21.55 18.62 -19.08
CA GLU A 606 21.11 17.64 -18.10
C GLU A 606 19.57 17.61 -17.94
N PRO A 607 18.91 16.43 -18.02
CA PRO A 607 17.45 16.31 -18.01
C PRO A 607 16.74 17.02 -16.84
N GLY A 608 17.41 17.16 -15.69
CA GLY A 608 16.86 17.86 -14.53
C GLY A 608 16.71 19.37 -14.71
N LYS A 609 17.67 19.98 -15.41
CA LYS A 609 17.58 21.41 -15.78
C LYS A 609 16.48 21.62 -16.80
N ILE A 610 16.32 20.70 -17.75
CA ILE A 610 15.21 20.73 -18.72
C ILE A 610 13.86 20.61 -17.98
N LEU A 611 13.72 19.64 -17.07
CA LEU A 611 12.52 19.49 -16.25
C LEU A 611 12.19 20.77 -15.46
N ILE A 612 13.20 21.42 -14.86
CA ILE A 612 13.02 22.66 -14.11
C ILE A 612 12.65 23.84 -14.99
N LYS A 613 13.26 23.99 -16.18
CA LYS A 613 12.87 25.02 -17.15
C LYS A 613 11.40 24.87 -17.57
N ILE A 614 10.95 23.63 -17.81
CA ILE A 614 9.55 23.34 -18.13
C ILE A 614 8.66 23.63 -16.90
N ALA A 615 9.01 23.14 -15.72
CA ALA A 615 8.28 23.36 -14.46
C ALA A 615 8.11 24.84 -14.09
N SER A 616 9.11 25.67 -14.42
CA SER A 616 9.11 27.12 -14.22
C SER A 616 8.48 27.93 -15.36
N SER A 617 8.07 27.28 -16.46
CA SER A 617 7.49 27.97 -17.63
C SER A 617 6.11 28.54 -17.34
N ASP A 618 5.81 29.69 -17.94
CA ASP A 618 4.50 30.30 -17.81
C ASP A 618 3.41 29.45 -18.49
N PHE A 619 3.76 28.72 -19.58
CA PHE A 619 2.91 27.68 -20.17
C PHE A 619 2.37 26.69 -19.11
N LEU A 620 3.25 26.07 -18.31
CA LEU A 620 2.80 25.14 -17.27
C LEU A 620 2.03 25.82 -16.15
N ARG A 621 2.39 27.06 -15.78
CA ARG A 621 1.69 27.80 -14.73
C ARG A 621 0.26 28.14 -15.14
N GLU A 622 0.08 28.62 -16.36
CA GLU A 622 -1.18 29.14 -16.91
C GLU A 622 -2.13 28.06 -17.41
N LEU A 623 -1.70 26.80 -17.55
CA LEU A 623 -2.56 25.68 -17.99
C LEU A 623 -3.95 25.70 -17.32
N GLU A 624 -4.99 25.80 -18.15
CA GLU A 624 -6.37 25.74 -17.70
C GLU A 624 -6.77 24.32 -17.30
N GLY A 625 -7.48 24.22 -16.18
CA GLY A 625 -7.96 22.94 -15.66
C GLY A 625 -9.41 22.70 -16.05
N SER A 626 -9.69 21.49 -16.54
CA SER A 626 -11.04 21.04 -16.87
C SER A 626 -11.59 20.05 -15.84
N ASP A 627 -12.90 20.07 -15.60
CA ASP A 627 -13.65 19.02 -14.90
C ASP A 627 -14.59 18.33 -15.90
N GLN A 628 -14.39 17.03 -16.13
CA GLN A 628 -15.29 16.19 -16.92
C GLN A 628 -16.16 15.29 -16.04
N CYS A 629 -15.88 15.23 -14.74
CA CYS A 629 -16.57 14.38 -13.76
C CYS A 629 -17.93 14.93 -13.32
N LYS A 630 -18.15 16.25 -13.41
CA LYS A 630 -19.45 16.91 -13.18
C LYS A 630 -20.07 16.51 -11.83
N PHE A 631 -19.27 16.50 -10.77
CA PHE A 631 -19.75 16.14 -9.43
C PHE A 631 -20.86 17.09 -8.98
N SER A 632 -21.88 16.56 -8.29
CA SER A 632 -23.06 17.34 -7.91
C SER A 632 -22.80 18.45 -6.87
N GLU A 633 -21.66 18.38 -6.18
CA GLU A 633 -21.18 19.38 -5.24
C GLU A 633 -19.67 19.56 -5.42
N GLN A 634 -19.19 20.80 -5.30
CA GLN A 634 -17.77 21.14 -5.44
C GLN A 634 -16.95 20.47 -4.33
N LYS A 635 -15.86 19.78 -4.71
CA LYS A 635 -14.94 19.14 -3.77
C LYS A 635 -13.70 20.01 -3.57
N GLY A 636 -13.18 20.03 -2.35
CA GLY A 636 -11.88 20.60 -2.00
C GLY A 636 -10.91 19.51 -1.55
N LEU A 637 -9.63 19.68 -1.88
CA LEU A 637 -8.50 19.02 -1.23
C LEU A 637 -7.83 20.04 -0.31
N VAL A 638 -7.75 19.75 0.98
CA VAL A 638 -7.14 20.63 1.98
C VAL A 638 -5.63 20.67 1.79
N ASN A 639 -5.04 21.87 1.85
CA ASN A 639 -3.60 22.04 1.83
C ASN A 639 -3.00 21.58 3.17
N GLN A 640 -1.96 20.75 3.09
CA GLN A 640 -1.43 20.00 4.24
C GLN A 640 -0.27 20.74 4.93
N ASP A 641 0.34 21.70 4.22
CA ASP A 641 1.54 22.43 4.64
C ASP A 641 2.62 21.52 5.25
N SER A 642 2.82 20.35 4.62
CA SER A 642 3.67 19.25 5.11
C SER A 642 5.14 19.65 5.22
N LEU A 643 5.54 20.71 4.52
CA LEU A 643 6.86 21.32 4.57
C LEU A 643 7.05 22.25 5.78
N ALA A 644 5.99 22.87 6.29
CA ALA A 644 6.04 23.79 7.43
C ALA A 644 6.01 23.03 8.77
N ASN A 645 5.14 22.03 8.90
CA ASN A 645 4.82 21.36 10.16
C ASN A 645 5.85 20.28 10.61
N ASN A 646 7.05 20.26 10.02
CA ASN A 646 7.92 19.09 10.07
C ASN A 646 9.21 19.31 10.87
N SER A 647 9.20 18.89 12.14
CA SER A 647 10.35 18.81 13.05
C SER A 647 11.01 17.42 13.09
N ASN A 648 10.43 16.39 12.44
CA ASN A 648 10.74 14.99 12.69
C ASN A 648 10.83 14.10 11.41
N SER A 649 11.05 14.68 10.23
CA SER A 649 11.32 13.90 9.01
C SER A 649 12.60 13.09 9.16
N SER A 650 12.49 11.76 9.05
CA SER A 650 13.63 10.82 9.14
C SER A 650 14.67 10.96 8.01
N LYS A 651 14.39 11.79 6.98
CA LYS A 651 15.34 12.22 5.95
C LYS A 651 15.17 13.73 5.66
N PRO A 652 15.97 14.61 6.28
CA PRO A 652 15.91 16.06 6.02
C PRO A 652 16.04 16.43 4.55
N ALA A 653 16.92 15.74 3.80
CA ALA A 653 17.17 16.00 2.39
C ALA A 653 15.91 15.96 1.49
N ALA A 654 14.92 15.12 1.80
CA ALA A 654 13.66 15.11 1.04
C ALA A 654 12.86 16.40 1.25
N LYS A 655 12.77 16.88 2.50
CA LYS A 655 12.15 18.16 2.84
C LYS A 655 12.87 19.33 2.19
N ASP A 656 14.21 19.35 2.29
CA ASP A 656 15.04 20.42 1.74
C ASP A 656 14.90 20.51 0.21
N ASN A 657 14.86 19.37 -0.49
CA ASN A 657 14.63 19.31 -1.93
C ASN A 657 13.23 19.82 -2.34
N LEU A 658 12.18 19.52 -1.56
CA LEU A 658 10.83 20.04 -1.83
C LEU A 658 10.71 21.54 -1.54
N VAL A 659 11.39 22.06 -0.53
CA VAL A 659 11.50 23.50 -0.27
C VAL A 659 12.29 24.20 -1.39
N ALA A 660 13.35 23.57 -1.90
CA ALA A 660 14.12 24.07 -3.04
C ALA A 660 13.27 24.13 -4.32
N LEU A 661 12.56 23.06 -4.68
CA LEU A 661 11.60 23.05 -5.80
C LEU A 661 10.61 24.22 -5.68
N LYS A 662 9.97 24.38 -4.53
CA LYS A 662 8.96 25.42 -4.31
C LYS A 662 9.53 26.82 -4.47
N LYS A 663 10.77 27.04 -4.04
CA LYS A 663 11.49 28.31 -4.22
C LYS A 663 11.90 28.56 -5.67
N GLU A 664 12.31 27.52 -6.40
CA GLU A 664 12.86 27.61 -7.76
C GLU A 664 11.76 27.70 -8.84
N THR A 665 10.68 26.94 -8.68
CA THR A 665 9.61 26.80 -9.69
C THR A 665 8.30 27.49 -9.30
N GLY A 666 8.04 27.64 -8.01
CA GLY A 666 6.74 28.02 -7.44
C GLY A 666 5.79 26.84 -7.20
N LEU A 667 6.13 25.62 -7.64
CA LEU A 667 5.30 24.42 -7.47
C LEU A 667 5.31 23.95 -6.00
N ASN A 668 4.14 23.73 -5.43
CA ASN A 668 3.96 23.21 -4.08
C ASN A 668 3.43 21.76 -4.17
N LEU A 669 4.27 20.75 -3.88
CA LEU A 669 3.82 19.35 -3.92
C LEU A 669 2.85 18.97 -2.78
N ASP A 670 2.31 19.93 -2.03
CA ASP A 670 1.09 19.70 -1.23
C ASP A 670 -0.20 19.85 -2.06
N ARG A 671 -0.11 20.33 -3.31
CA ARG A 671 -1.24 20.47 -4.26
C ARG A 671 -1.21 19.36 -5.32
N ALA A 672 -2.33 18.67 -5.53
CA ALA A 672 -2.55 17.75 -6.64
C ALA A 672 -2.27 18.43 -7.99
N SER A 673 -2.68 19.69 -8.14
CA SER A 673 -2.49 20.44 -9.39
C SER A 673 -1.02 20.62 -9.77
N ASP A 674 -0.13 20.85 -8.80
CA ASP A 674 1.31 21.01 -9.04
C ASP A 674 2.01 19.66 -9.23
N ILE A 675 1.62 18.64 -8.44
CA ILE A 675 2.10 17.26 -8.63
C ILE A 675 1.78 16.79 -10.05
N GLN A 676 0.55 17.03 -10.54
CA GLN A 676 0.14 16.64 -11.89
C GLN A 676 0.98 17.35 -12.97
N LYS A 677 1.26 18.65 -12.80
CA LYS A 677 2.07 19.42 -13.75
C LYS A 677 3.51 18.92 -13.81
N LEU A 678 4.12 18.65 -12.65
CA LEU A 678 5.50 18.13 -12.59
C LEU A 678 5.61 16.71 -13.16
N LEU A 679 4.68 15.81 -12.83
CA LEU A 679 4.66 14.45 -13.37
C LEU A 679 4.32 14.45 -14.87
N GLY A 680 3.43 15.33 -15.34
CA GLY A 680 3.17 15.51 -16.76
C GLY A 680 4.43 15.96 -17.52
N ALA A 681 5.13 16.98 -17.02
CA ALA A 681 6.40 17.43 -17.60
C ALA A 681 7.44 16.31 -17.67
N LEU A 682 7.60 15.55 -16.60
CA LEU A 682 8.51 14.42 -16.51
C LEU A 682 8.15 13.30 -17.50
N LEU A 683 6.95 12.74 -17.41
CA LEU A 683 6.58 11.54 -18.15
C LEU A 683 6.45 11.82 -19.66
N LEU A 684 5.93 13.00 -20.03
CA LEU A 684 5.64 13.38 -21.41
C LEU A 684 6.83 14.05 -22.12
N THR A 685 7.88 14.49 -21.40
CA THR A 685 9.07 15.12 -22.01
C THR A 685 10.41 14.54 -21.57
N GLN A 686 10.50 13.75 -20.49
CA GLN A 686 11.76 13.21 -19.95
C GLN A 686 11.72 11.69 -19.69
N GLY A 687 10.63 11.00 -20.06
CA GLY A 687 10.53 9.54 -19.97
C GLY A 687 11.63 8.83 -20.77
N LYS A 688 12.16 7.70 -20.27
CA LYS A 688 13.31 7.00 -20.88
C LYS A 688 13.07 6.56 -22.33
N ASN A 689 11.84 6.17 -22.69
CA ASN A 689 11.47 5.90 -24.09
C ASN A 689 11.65 7.13 -25.00
N LEU A 690 11.35 8.34 -24.51
CA LEU A 690 11.56 9.60 -25.23
C LEU A 690 13.03 10.04 -25.24
N ASN A 691 13.88 9.43 -24.41
CA ASN A 691 15.33 9.71 -24.33
C ASN A 691 16.19 8.63 -25.02
N GLY A 692 15.58 7.72 -25.80
CA GLY A 692 16.30 6.74 -26.62
C GLY A 692 16.79 5.49 -25.89
N GLU A 693 16.40 5.26 -24.63
CA GLU A 693 16.62 3.97 -23.96
C GLU A 693 15.58 2.90 -24.35
N GLY A 694 14.50 3.29 -25.04
CA GLY A 694 13.35 2.45 -25.37
C GLY A 694 12.73 2.79 -26.72
N THR A 695 11.48 2.38 -26.92
CA THR A 695 10.75 2.59 -28.18
C THR A 695 9.76 3.75 -28.07
N LEU A 696 9.82 4.71 -29.01
CA LEU A 696 8.97 5.90 -28.99
C LEU A 696 7.47 5.57 -29.07
N GLU A 697 7.10 4.47 -29.74
CA GLU A 697 5.74 3.93 -29.79
C GLU A 697 5.17 3.59 -28.40
N ARG A 698 6.04 3.24 -27.44
CA ARG A 698 5.70 2.89 -26.05
C ARG A 698 5.93 4.01 -25.04
N ALA A 699 6.20 5.23 -25.52
CA ALA A 699 6.27 6.40 -24.65
C ALA A 699 4.89 6.74 -24.06
N ILE A 700 4.87 7.33 -22.86
CA ILE A 700 3.63 7.84 -22.27
C ILE A 700 3.16 9.04 -23.09
N SER A 701 1.93 8.94 -23.61
CA SER A 701 1.28 9.96 -24.43
C SER A 701 0.21 10.78 -23.68
N TYR A 702 -0.07 10.45 -22.42
CA TYR A 702 -0.95 11.25 -21.56
C TYR A 702 -0.63 11.06 -20.07
N MET A 703 -0.80 12.12 -19.27
CA MET A 703 -0.77 12.01 -17.81
C MET A 703 -2.10 11.44 -17.32
N PRO A 704 -2.15 10.30 -16.58
CA PRO A 704 -3.37 9.81 -15.95
C PRO A 704 -3.91 10.82 -14.94
N SER A 705 -5.23 10.81 -14.71
CA SER A 705 -5.87 11.68 -13.73
C SER A 705 -6.21 10.94 -12.43
N LEU A 706 -6.44 11.69 -11.33
CA LEU A 706 -6.88 11.12 -10.05
C LEU A 706 -8.25 10.40 -10.16
N PHE A 707 -9.12 10.86 -11.05
CA PHE A 707 -10.51 10.41 -11.16
C PHE A 707 -10.77 9.81 -12.53
N SER A 708 -11.25 8.57 -12.61
CA SER A 708 -11.52 7.84 -13.86
C SER A 708 -12.35 8.62 -14.88
N CYS A 709 -13.29 9.46 -14.44
CA CYS A 709 -14.09 10.34 -15.30
C CYS A 709 -13.30 11.44 -16.05
N ASN A 710 -12.07 11.76 -15.62
CA ASN A 710 -11.09 12.59 -16.33
C ASN A 710 -10.00 11.73 -17.04
N ASP A 711 -10.25 10.43 -17.26
CA ASP A 711 -9.31 9.47 -17.86
C ASP A 711 -10.08 8.55 -18.82
N SER A 712 -10.23 8.98 -20.08
CA SER A 712 -11.05 8.28 -21.07
C SER A 712 -10.47 6.93 -21.48
N ALA A 713 -9.14 6.81 -21.54
CA ALA A 713 -8.46 5.57 -21.88
C ALA A 713 -8.66 4.51 -20.79
N TYR A 714 -8.46 4.88 -19.51
CA TYR A 714 -8.79 4.02 -18.38
C TYR A 714 -10.28 3.66 -18.36
N SER A 715 -11.17 4.66 -18.43
CA SER A 715 -12.61 4.45 -18.35
C SER A 715 -13.16 3.55 -19.45
N ALA A 716 -12.67 3.68 -20.69
CA ALA A 716 -13.10 2.82 -21.79
C ALA A 716 -12.73 1.35 -21.55
N ARG A 717 -11.51 1.08 -21.05
CA ARG A 717 -11.07 -0.27 -20.75
C ARG A 717 -11.77 -0.86 -19.52
N PHE A 718 -11.89 -0.08 -18.45
CA PHE A 718 -12.62 -0.46 -17.25
C PHE A 718 -14.09 -0.79 -17.58
N ALA A 719 -14.76 0.01 -18.41
CA ALA A 719 -16.13 -0.25 -18.84
C ALA A 719 -16.27 -1.52 -19.70
N LYS A 720 -15.30 -1.81 -20.58
CA LYS A 720 -15.26 -3.05 -21.36
C LYS A 720 -15.09 -4.27 -20.45
N PHE A 721 -14.17 -4.20 -19.48
CA PHE A 721 -13.97 -5.24 -18.47
C PHE A 721 -15.23 -5.50 -17.63
N MET A 722 -15.94 -4.44 -17.28
CA MET A 722 -17.19 -4.48 -16.49
C MET A 722 -18.44 -4.90 -17.30
N SER A 723 -18.31 -5.24 -18.59
CA SER A 723 -19.47 -5.55 -19.44
C SER A 723 -20.01 -6.97 -19.24
N ASP A 724 -21.34 -7.14 -19.25
CA ASP A 724 -22.03 -8.43 -19.08
C ASP A 724 -22.04 -9.30 -20.38
N SER A 725 -21.21 -8.97 -21.38
CA SER A 725 -21.26 -9.58 -22.72
C SER A 725 -20.39 -10.85 -22.84
N LYS A 726 -21.01 -12.03 -22.94
CA LYS A 726 -20.33 -13.31 -23.29
C LYS A 726 -20.03 -13.49 -24.80
N THR A 727 -19.91 -12.40 -25.55
CA THR A 727 -19.78 -12.41 -27.02
C THR A 727 -18.32 -12.42 -27.50
N LYS A 728 -18.05 -12.36 -28.81
CA LYS A 728 -16.67 -12.14 -29.33
C LYS A 728 -16.07 -10.76 -28.94
N ALA A 729 -16.87 -9.82 -28.44
CA ALA A 729 -16.39 -8.53 -27.93
C ALA A 729 -15.90 -8.58 -26.46
N ASP A 730 -16.12 -9.71 -25.79
CA ASP A 730 -15.58 -10.01 -24.46
C ASP A 730 -14.05 -10.01 -24.50
N GLU A 731 -13.41 -9.17 -23.68
CA GLU A 731 -11.95 -9.15 -23.55
C GLU A 731 -11.41 -10.48 -23.04
N TYR A 732 -12.17 -11.19 -22.19
CA TYR A 732 -11.76 -12.49 -21.69
C TYR A 732 -11.64 -13.53 -22.82
N LYS A 733 -12.65 -13.56 -23.71
CA LYS A 733 -12.74 -14.54 -24.80
C LYS A 733 -11.89 -14.15 -26.01
N ALA A 734 -11.93 -12.89 -26.44
CA ALA A 734 -11.15 -12.38 -27.57
C ALA A 734 -9.65 -12.61 -27.35
N ASN A 735 -9.18 -12.47 -26.11
CA ASN A 735 -7.78 -12.68 -25.79
C ASN A 735 -7.39 -14.17 -25.80
N LYS A 736 -8.29 -15.16 -25.80
CA LYS A 736 -7.89 -16.59 -25.73
C LYS A 736 -6.96 -16.99 -26.89
N GLU A 737 -7.30 -16.59 -28.12
CA GLU A 737 -6.48 -16.86 -29.32
C GLU A 737 -5.13 -16.11 -29.28
N PHE A 738 -5.12 -14.84 -28.83
CA PHE A 738 -3.89 -14.06 -28.62
C PHE A 738 -2.96 -14.68 -27.55
N ARG A 739 -3.51 -15.06 -26.39
CA ARG A 739 -2.76 -15.69 -25.28
C ARG A 739 -2.07 -16.98 -25.73
N ILE A 740 -2.73 -17.75 -26.59
CA ILE A 740 -2.21 -19.00 -27.16
C ILE A 740 -1.01 -18.70 -28.05
N GLN A 741 -1.17 -17.81 -29.03
CA GLN A 741 -0.09 -17.49 -29.97
C GLN A 741 1.10 -16.84 -29.26
N PHE A 742 0.83 -15.88 -28.37
CA PHE A 742 1.84 -15.23 -27.53
C PHE A 742 2.72 -16.23 -26.78
N ARG A 743 2.10 -17.26 -26.17
CA ARG A 743 2.84 -18.27 -25.41
C ARG A 743 3.69 -19.17 -26.27
N LYS A 744 3.21 -19.55 -27.45
CA LYS A 744 4.01 -20.29 -28.43
C LYS A 744 5.25 -19.48 -28.82
N ASP A 745 5.04 -18.23 -29.21
CA ASP A 745 6.12 -17.32 -29.63
C ASP A 745 7.09 -16.97 -28.48
N ALA A 746 6.61 -16.97 -27.23
CA ALA A 746 7.45 -16.79 -26.05
C ALA A 746 8.29 -18.05 -25.75
N GLN A 747 7.66 -19.23 -25.75
CA GLN A 747 8.32 -20.52 -25.51
C GLN A 747 9.44 -20.78 -26.52
N ASP A 748 9.17 -20.58 -27.82
CA ASP A 748 10.17 -20.77 -28.89
C ASP A 748 11.44 -19.91 -28.64
N LYS A 749 11.28 -18.66 -28.20
CA LYS A 749 12.38 -17.74 -27.85
C LYS A 749 13.11 -18.12 -26.57
N ILE A 750 12.39 -18.65 -25.58
CA ILE A 750 12.96 -19.13 -24.31
C ILE A 750 13.83 -20.35 -24.58
N ASP A 751 13.38 -21.28 -25.41
CA ASP A 751 14.14 -22.48 -25.77
C ASP A 751 15.34 -22.18 -26.66
N GLU A 752 15.24 -21.20 -27.58
CA GLU A 752 16.40 -20.69 -28.31
C GLU A 752 17.48 -20.09 -27.39
N TYR A 753 17.07 -19.24 -26.44
CA TYR A 753 17.99 -18.67 -25.44
C TYR A 753 18.62 -19.77 -24.57
N ASN A 754 17.82 -20.70 -24.07
CA ASN A 754 18.29 -21.76 -23.17
C ASN A 754 19.25 -22.75 -23.84
N LYS A 755 19.09 -23.02 -25.15
CA LYS A 755 20.05 -23.82 -25.95
C LYS A 755 21.46 -23.23 -25.94
N THR A 756 21.57 -21.90 -25.86
CA THR A 756 22.87 -21.18 -25.86
C THR A 756 23.36 -20.81 -24.46
N HIS A 757 22.49 -20.83 -23.45
CA HIS A 757 22.76 -20.39 -22.07
C HIS A 757 22.45 -21.46 -21.01
N ALA A 758 22.79 -22.73 -21.29
CA ALA A 758 22.42 -23.88 -20.45
C ALA A 758 22.87 -23.80 -18.97
N ALA A 759 23.92 -23.02 -18.64
CA ALA A 759 24.38 -22.79 -17.27
C ALA A 759 23.52 -21.77 -16.49
N SER A 760 22.80 -20.89 -17.19
CA SER A 760 21.94 -19.83 -16.63
C SER A 760 20.69 -19.62 -17.51
N PRO A 761 19.79 -20.61 -17.61
CA PRO A 761 18.58 -20.50 -18.42
C PRO A 761 17.61 -19.44 -17.86
N ARG A 762 16.73 -18.92 -18.73
CA ARG A 762 15.68 -17.95 -18.33
C ARG A 762 14.68 -18.56 -17.36
N MET A 763 14.14 -17.73 -16.47
CA MET A 763 13.20 -18.10 -15.40
C MET A 763 11.79 -18.43 -15.88
N SER A 764 11.50 -18.29 -17.17
CA SER A 764 10.18 -18.56 -17.77
C SER A 764 10.08 -19.92 -18.45
N ASN A 765 10.78 -20.96 -17.95
CA ASN A 765 10.63 -22.34 -18.44
C ASN A 765 9.91 -23.24 -17.41
N PRO A 766 8.56 -23.36 -17.49
CA PRO A 766 7.76 -24.25 -16.66
C PRO A 766 8.17 -25.72 -16.69
N GLU A 767 8.62 -26.27 -17.83
CA GLU A 767 9.02 -27.68 -17.93
C GLU A 767 10.30 -27.97 -17.13
N LYS A 768 11.27 -27.06 -17.19
CA LYS A 768 12.47 -27.11 -16.34
C LYS A 768 12.09 -26.95 -14.87
N MET A 769 11.21 -26.02 -14.53
CA MET A 769 10.76 -25.80 -13.15
C MET A 769 10.04 -27.05 -12.61
N ALA A 770 9.13 -27.63 -13.38
CA ALA A 770 8.48 -28.90 -13.03
C ALA A 770 9.50 -30.03 -12.83
N LYS A 771 10.48 -30.16 -13.73
CA LYS A 771 11.56 -31.16 -13.60
C LYS A 771 12.42 -30.95 -12.35
N ASP A 772 12.86 -29.72 -12.07
CA ASP A 772 13.71 -29.39 -10.92
C ASP A 772 13.02 -29.68 -9.58
N TYR A 773 11.68 -29.62 -9.56
CA TYR A 773 10.84 -29.88 -8.38
C TYR A 773 10.14 -31.25 -8.39
N GLY A 774 10.28 -32.05 -9.44
CA GLY A 774 9.67 -33.38 -9.57
C GLY A 774 8.15 -33.35 -9.72
N LEU A 775 7.60 -32.34 -10.40
CA LEU A 775 6.16 -32.16 -10.64
C LEU A 775 5.72 -32.77 -11.98
N GLU A 776 4.50 -33.30 -12.00
CA GLU A 776 3.78 -33.58 -13.25
C GLU A 776 3.25 -32.26 -13.83
N TYR A 777 3.64 -31.95 -15.07
CA TYR A 777 3.22 -30.74 -15.77
C TYR A 777 3.09 -31.03 -17.27
N ASP A 778 1.90 -30.78 -17.82
CA ASP A 778 1.70 -30.70 -19.26
C ASP A 778 1.84 -29.23 -19.69
N SER A 779 2.82 -28.95 -20.55
CA SER A 779 3.02 -27.62 -21.12
C SER A 779 1.84 -27.18 -21.98
N HIS A 780 1.03 -28.09 -22.53
CA HIS A 780 -0.23 -27.74 -23.17
C HIS A 780 -1.25 -27.26 -22.13
N GLU A 781 -1.58 -28.04 -21.10
CA GLU A 781 -2.51 -27.59 -20.06
C GLU A 781 -2.07 -26.25 -19.44
N GLY A 782 -0.77 -26.11 -19.12
CA GLY A 782 -0.18 -24.87 -18.63
C GLY A 782 -0.32 -23.69 -19.59
N VAL A 783 -0.10 -23.90 -20.89
CA VAL A 783 -0.26 -22.89 -21.96
C VAL A 783 -1.72 -22.48 -22.14
N TYR A 784 -2.61 -23.46 -22.30
CA TYR A 784 -4.00 -23.25 -22.74
C TYR A 784 -4.95 -22.89 -21.59
N GLY A 785 -4.70 -23.38 -20.37
CA GLY A 785 -5.46 -23.09 -19.15
C GLY A 785 -6.97 -23.23 -19.34
N TYR A 786 -7.43 -24.49 -19.48
CA TYR A 786 -8.79 -24.94 -19.84
C TYR A 786 -9.90 -23.87 -19.91
#